data_AF-A0A9P8N294-F1
#
_entry.id   AF-A0A9P8N294-F1
#
_cell.length_a   1.000
_cell.length_b   1.000
_cell.length_c   1.000
_cell.angle_alpha   90.00
_cell.angle_beta   90.00
_cell.angle_gamma   90.00
#
_symmetry.space_group_name_H-M   'P 1'
#
loop_
_entity.id
_entity.type
_entity.pdbx_description
1 polymer ?
#
loop_
_entity_poly.entity_id
_entity_poly.type
_entity_poly.pdbx_seq_one_letter_code
_entity_poly.pdbx_strand_id
1 'polypeptide(L)'
;MAEQLRFDGQVVVVTGAGGGLGKAYALFFASRGASVVVNDLGGSFKGEGNSNKAADVVVDEIKAAGGKAVANYNSVESGNLIIDAAIKAFGRIDILLNNAGILRDVSFKNMKDADWDLIIKVHVKGAYKCARAAWPHFRKQKFGRVINTASAAGLFGSFGQTNYSAAKLAMVGFTETLAKEGAKYNILCNVIAPIAASRMTETVMPPDVLENLRPQWVVPLVAVLVHKSNTSETGGIFEVGGGHTAKLRWQRSGGLLLKADDSYTPGAILKKWNKVVDFSDPQYPTGPNDFMTLLEESMKMGPNEQGEKLDFSGRVALVTGGGAGIGRAYCLAFARHGASVVVNDLADPDTVVGEIKKMGGKAVGVKASAEDGDAVVKAAIDAFGRIDIIVNNAGILRDKAFTNMDDNLWDPVMNVHLYGTYKVTKAAWPYFLKQKYGRVLNTTSTSGIYGNFGQANYAAAKCGILGFSRALALEGYKYGIYVNTIAPNAGTAMTATIMPEEMVQAFKPDYIAPLVLALCSDKCPDPTGGLYEVGSGWCGRTRWQRTGGHGFPVDVELVPEEVLKHWSDIANFDDGRTDNPEKTQDSLQKIMANMENKRGSSSQEGGSGAAGNEHLAAIAKAIKTEGPPSEFKYEERDAILYNLGVGAKRTELKYVFEGNEDFQVLPTYGVIPPFSTEMAFDYNAIVPNFSPMMLLHGEQYLEIRKFPIPTTARLVSRGRLLEVVDKGSAAIAKNGITTVNAETGEDVFYNEMTVFLRGCGGFDGPAKGRDRGAATAANVPPQRAPDAVVEEHTKEDQAAIYRLSGDYNPLHIDPAFAKMGGFKAPILHGLCTFGIAGKAVYDRFGPFKNIKVRFAGPVIPGQTLVTEMWREGNRVVFQSKVKETGKPAIAGAAAELMPGGDTGSSL
;
A
#
# COMPACT_ATOMS: atom_id res chain seq x y z
N MET A 1 -7.58 39.68 8.36
CA MET A 1 -6.61 38.59 8.61
C MET A 1 -7.06 37.88 9.87
N ALA A 2 -7.22 36.55 9.83
CA ALA A 2 -7.51 35.80 11.05
C ALA A 2 -6.34 35.97 12.04
N GLU A 3 -6.62 35.98 13.34
CA GLU A 3 -5.59 36.05 14.37
C GLU A 3 -4.69 34.82 14.28
N GLN A 4 -3.38 35.03 14.22
CA GLN A 4 -2.39 33.98 14.06
C GLN A 4 -2.34 33.07 15.31
N LEU A 5 -2.33 31.74 15.14
CA LEU A 5 -2.03 30.79 16.21
C LEU A 5 -0.59 30.98 16.68
N ARG A 6 -0.47 31.31 17.97
CA ARG A 6 0.78 31.60 18.67
C ARG A 6 1.01 30.59 19.80
N PHE A 7 2.27 30.27 20.03
CA PHE A 7 2.75 29.35 21.08
C PHE A 7 3.68 30.09 22.07
N ASP A 8 3.46 31.40 22.24
CA ASP A 8 4.26 32.25 23.10
C ASP A 8 4.28 31.71 24.54
N GLY A 9 5.49 31.60 25.10
CA GLY A 9 5.72 31.10 26.45
C GLY A 9 5.54 29.59 26.63
N GLN A 10 5.24 28.83 25.55
CA GLN A 10 5.19 27.38 25.57
C GLN A 10 6.56 26.77 25.18
N VAL A 11 6.85 25.59 25.73
CA VAL A 11 8.07 24.83 25.43
C VAL A 11 7.73 23.55 24.66
N VAL A 12 8.41 23.38 23.52
CA VAL A 12 8.22 22.24 22.61
C VAL A 12 9.47 21.38 22.58
N VAL A 13 9.33 20.09 22.85
CA VAL A 13 10.39 19.10 22.63
C VAL A 13 10.08 18.35 21.33
N VAL A 14 11.03 18.34 20.40
CA VAL A 14 10.92 17.59 19.14
C VAL A 14 12.05 16.59 19.06
N THR A 15 11.73 15.29 19.00
CA THR A 15 12.72 14.23 18.83
C THR A 15 13.01 13.96 17.35
N GLY A 16 14.26 13.67 17.00
CA GLY A 16 14.69 13.50 15.60
C GLY A 16 14.54 14.80 14.79
N ALA A 17 14.95 15.92 15.37
CA ALA A 17 14.70 17.26 14.87
C ALA A 17 15.84 17.86 14.03
N GLY A 18 16.91 17.11 13.76
CA GLY A 18 18.06 17.56 12.97
C GLY A 18 17.80 17.63 11.46
N GLY A 19 16.67 17.11 10.98
CA GLY A 19 16.29 17.14 9.56
C GLY A 19 14.83 16.76 9.31
N GLY A 20 14.42 16.80 8.04
CA GLY A 20 13.10 16.38 7.59
C GLY A 20 11.94 17.01 8.37
N LEU A 21 10.98 16.17 8.76
CA LEU A 21 9.77 16.58 9.46
C LEU A 21 10.02 17.18 10.85
N GLY A 22 10.96 16.61 11.61
CA GLY A 22 11.33 17.13 12.93
C GLY A 22 11.92 18.54 12.87
N LYS A 23 12.79 18.80 11.88
CA LYS A 23 13.32 20.15 11.62
C LYS A 23 12.18 21.12 11.27
N ALA A 24 11.25 20.71 10.40
CA ALA A 24 10.13 21.56 9.99
C ALA A 24 9.24 21.95 11.18
N TYR A 25 8.96 21.02 12.11
CA TYR A 25 8.28 21.35 13.37
C TYR A 25 9.07 22.35 14.20
N ALA A 26 10.36 22.11 14.43
CA ALA A 26 11.20 22.95 15.28
C ALA A 26 11.23 24.41 14.79
N LEU A 27 11.45 24.61 13.49
CA LEU A 27 11.44 25.93 12.87
C LEU A 27 10.08 26.61 12.97
N PHE A 28 8.99 25.89 12.70
CA PHE A 28 7.64 26.43 12.76
C PHE A 28 7.25 26.85 14.19
N PHE A 29 7.46 25.99 15.19
CA PHE A 29 7.08 26.33 16.56
C PHE A 29 7.90 27.50 17.10
N ALA A 30 9.19 27.57 16.75
CA ALA A 30 10.03 28.71 17.10
C ALA A 30 9.54 30.02 16.42
N SER A 31 9.19 29.99 15.13
CA SER A 31 8.63 31.18 14.44
C SER A 31 7.27 31.59 15.00
N ARG A 32 6.53 30.65 15.58
CA ARG A 32 5.28 30.90 16.32
C ARG A 32 5.47 31.18 17.82
N GLY A 33 6.69 31.44 18.28
CA GLY A 33 6.98 31.99 19.62
C GLY A 33 7.31 30.97 20.71
N ALA A 34 7.33 29.68 20.40
CA ALA A 34 7.71 28.64 21.34
C ALA A 34 9.23 28.65 21.60
N SER A 35 9.62 28.18 22.78
CA SER A 35 11.02 27.77 23.02
C SER A 35 11.17 26.28 22.70
N VAL A 36 12.18 25.92 21.89
CA VAL A 36 12.27 24.59 21.29
C VAL A 36 13.50 23.83 21.80
N VAL A 37 13.30 22.58 22.23
CA VAL A 37 14.39 21.61 22.40
C VAL A 37 14.48 20.79 21.12
N VAL A 38 15.59 20.96 20.40
CA VAL A 38 15.91 20.24 19.17
C VAL A 38 16.71 19.01 19.56
N ASN A 39 16.03 17.86 19.69
CA ASN A 39 16.71 16.60 19.99
C ASN A 39 17.08 15.85 18.70
N ASP A 40 18.35 15.52 18.52
CA ASP A 40 18.80 14.63 17.46
C ASP A 40 20.09 13.91 17.86
N LEU A 41 20.13 12.58 17.72
CA LEU A 41 21.30 11.75 18.02
C LEU A 41 22.39 11.91 16.93
N GLY A 42 22.08 12.48 15.77
CA GLY A 42 23.05 12.66 14.69
C GLY A 42 23.35 11.40 13.88
N GLY A 43 22.47 10.40 13.93
CA GLY A 43 22.57 9.16 13.14
C GLY A 43 21.92 9.28 11.76
N SER A 44 22.25 8.35 10.85
CA SER A 44 21.61 8.21 9.54
C SER A 44 20.16 7.72 9.66
N PHE A 45 19.40 7.66 8.56
CA PHE A 45 18.06 7.03 8.55
C PHE A 45 18.11 5.52 8.85
N LYS A 46 19.31 4.93 8.74
CA LYS A 46 19.63 3.58 9.21
C LYS A 46 20.15 3.59 10.67
N GLY A 47 20.10 4.68 11.41
CA GLY A 47 20.59 4.72 12.80
C GLY A 47 22.10 4.49 12.94
N GLU A 48 22.90 4.80 11.91
CA GLU A 48 24.37 4.68 11.92
C GLU A 48 25.01 6.07 12.09
N GLY A 49 26.08 6.18 12.89
CA GLY A 49 26.79 7.45 13.14
C GLY A 49 26.25 8.24 14.35
N ASN A 50 27.01 9.26 14.77
CA ASN A 50 26.67 10.12 15.92
C ASN A 50 27.27 11.54 15.72
N SER A 51 26.72 12.30 14.78
CA SER A 51 27.16 13.68 14.50
C SER A 51 26.22 14.71 15.14
N ASN A 52 26.65 15.33 16.25
CA ASN A 52 25.91 16.39 16.96
C ASN A 52 25.52 17.60 16.07
N LYS A 53 26.23 17.81 14.95
CA LYS A 53 26.04 18.94 14.03
C LYS A 53 24.59 19.13 13.54
N ALA A 54 23.80 18.06 13.43
CA ALA A 54 22.45 18.16 12.86
C ALA A 54 21.50 18.97 13.76
N ALA A 55 21.55 18.76 15.08
CA ALA A 55 20.74 19.53 16.03
C ALA A 55 21.24 20.98 16.15
N ASP A 56 22.56 21.18 16.17
CA ASP A 56 23.19 22.50 16.25
C ASP A 56 22.77 23.41 15.10
N VAL A 57 22.81 22.90 13.85
CA VAL A 57 22.42 23.65 12.65
C VAL A 57 20.98 24.19 12.76
N VAL A 58 20.05 23.37 13.26
CA VAL A 58 18.65 23.79 13.41
C VAL A 58 18.49 24.81 14.55
N VAL A 59 19.22 24.64 15.64
CA VAL A 59 19.22 25.61 16.75
C VAL A 59 19.78 26.96 16.32
N ASP A 60 20.88 26.96 15.56
CA ASP A 60 21.50 28.18 15.04
C ASP A 60 20.57 28.90 14.05
N GLU A 61 19.88 28.16 13.18
CA GLU A 61 18.84 28.70 12.29
C GLU A 61 17.71 29.36 13.08
N ILE A 62 17.22 28.72 14.15
CA ILE A 62 16.18 29.27 15.03
C ILE A 62 16.68 30.56 15.71
N LYS A 63 17.89 30.56 16.26
CA LYS A 63 18.46 31.73 16.95
C LYS A 63 18.71 32.88 15.99
N ALA A 64 19.21 32.60 14.79
CA ALA A 64 19.42 33.60 13.74
C ALA A 64 18.10 34.27 13.32
N ALA A 65 16.99 33.53 13.33
CA ALA A 65 15.64 34.06 13.11
C ALA A 65 15.01 34.74 14.35
N GLY A 66 15.77 34.91 15.45
CA GLY A 66 15.30 35.56 16.69
C GLY A 66 14.50 34.65 17.64
N GLY A 67 14.40 33.36 17.36
CA GLY A 67 13.73 32.37 18.20
C GLY A 67 14.60 31.84 19.35
N LYS A 68 14.01 31.00 20.19
CA LYS A 68 14.69 30.38 21.35
C LYS A 68 14.79 28.87 21.15
N ALA A 69 16.00 28.34 21.12
CA ALA A 69 16.21 26.89 21.06
C ALA A 69 17.48 26.42 21.76
N VAL A 70 17.46 25.15 22.20
CA VAL A 70 18.62 24.42 22.74
C VAL A 70 18.72 23.04 22.07
N ALA A 71 19.94 22.61 21.78
CA ALA A 71 20.21 21.30 21.21
C ALA A 71 20.24 20.22 22.30
N ASN A 72 19.86 18.99 21.94
CA ASN A 72 20.03 17.82 22.79
C ASN A 72 20.46 16.61 21.96
N TYR A 73 21.55 15.95 22.35
CA TYR A 73 22.16 14.87 21.54
C TYR A 73 21.88 13.47 22.08
N ASN A 74 21.00 13.33 23.06
CA ASN A 74 20.75 12.05 23.70
C ASN A 74 19.88 11.15 22.81
N SER A 75 20.10 9.84 22.92
CA SER A 75 19.17 8.85 22.39
C SER A 75 17.79 9.04 23.04
N VAL A 76 16.73 8.81 22.27
CA VAL A 76 15.34 8.82 22.77
C VAL A 76 15.09 7.78 23.86
N GLU A 77 15.95 6.77 23.98
CA GLU A 77 15.95 5.83 25.12
C GLU A 77 16.21 6.53 26.46
N SER A 78 16.98 7.62 26.43
CA SER A 78 17.28 8.47 27.57
C SER A 78 16.33 9.66 27.63
N GLY A 79 15.03 9.40 27.46
CA GLY A 79 13.99 10.44 27.43
C GLY A 79 14.03 11.41 28.62
N ASN A 80 14.43 10.96 29.81
CA ASN A 80 14.65 11.82 30.96
C ASN A 80 15.68 12.93 30.69
N LEU A 81 16.80 12.63 30.04
CA LEU A 81 17.84 13.62 29.71
C LEU A 81 17.37 14.61 28.63
N ILE A 82 16.43 14.20 27.77
CA ILE A 82 15.81 15.07 26.77
C ILE A 82 14.86 16.06 27.46
N ILE A 83 13.96 15.56 28.32
CA ILE A 83 13.01 16.42 29.05
C ILE A 83 13.74 17.32 30.05
N ASP A 84 14.78 16.82 30.73
CA ASP A 84 15.62 17.62 31.63
C ASP A 84 16.26 18.81 30.92
N ALA A 85 16.62 18.69 29.64
CA ALA A 85 17.13 19.82 28.87
C ALA A 85 16.07 20.91 28.68
N ALA A 86 14.79 20.55 28.47
CA ALA A 86 13.68 21.50 28.41
C ALA A 86 13.50 22.22 29.76
N ILE A 87 13.49 21.46 30.85
CA ILE A 87 13.32 22.00 32.21
C ILE A 87 14.49 22.92 32.59
N LYS A 88 15.74 22.52 32.31
CA LYS A 88 16.92 23.35 32.62
C LYS A 88 16.99 24.63 31.80
N ALA A 89 16.67 24.56 30.51
CA ALA A 89 16.77 25.72 29.61
C ALA A 89 15.58 26.68 29.76
N PHE A 90 14.37 26.16 29.97
CA PHE A 90 13.14 26.94 29.84
C PHE A 90 12.16 26.79 31.02
N GLY A 91 12.47 25.94 32.01
CA GLY A 91 11.70 25.78 33.24
C GLY A 91 10.40 24.95 33.12
N ARG A 92 10.01 24.52 31.91
CA ARG A 92 8.76 23.79 31.65
C ARG A 92 8.83 22.96 30.37
N ILE A 93 7.80 22.14 30.14
CA ILE A 93 7.50 21.48 28.88
C ILE A 93 5.99 21.50 28.66
N ASP A 94 5.54 21.81 27.45
CA ASP A 94 4.10 21.90 27.11
C ASP A 94 3.71 20.94 25.99
N ILE A 95 4.61 20.75 25.03
CA ILE A 95 4.37 19.95 23.82
C ILE A 95 5.51 18.96 23.64
N LEU A 96 5.17 17.68 23.47
CA LEU A 96 6.10 16.61 23.11
C LEU A 96 5.73 16.04 21.74
N LEU A 97 6.62 16.18 20.78
CA LEU A 97 6.50 15.57 19.45
C LEU A 97 7.44 14.36 19.36
N ASN A 98 6.89 13.17 19.51
CA ASN A 98 7.60 11.91 19.31
C ASN A 98 7.71 11.62 17.80
N ASN A 99 8.74 12.19 17.17
CA ASN A 99 8.99 12.14 15.74
C ASN A 99 10.22 11.28 15.36
N ALA A 100 11.19 11.09 16.26
CA ALA A 100 12.39 10.32 15.98
C ALA A 100 12.08 8.93 15.41
N GLY A 101 12.80 8.56 14.36
CA GLY A 101 12.58 7.30 13.66
C GLY A 101 13.70 6.91 12.71
N ILE A 102 13.82 5.61 12.49
CA ILE A 102 14.79 4.95 11.60
C ILE A 102 14.11 3.79 10.86
N LEU A 103 14.76 3.25 9.81
CA LEU A 103 14.29 2.08 9.07
C LEU A 103 15.30 0.93 9.00
N ARG A 104 14.72 -0.27 8.85
CA ARG A 104 15.40 -1.54 8.55
C ARG A 104 14.51 -2.34 7.62
N ASP A 105 14.41 -1.87 6.38
CA ASP A 105 13.57 -2.51 5.37
C ASP A 105 14.23 -3.80 4.91
N VAL A 106 13.58 -4.91 5.23
CA VAL A 106 14.05 -6.26 4.94
C VAL A 106 12.85 -7.20 4.99
N SER A 107 12.76 -8.12 4.03
CA SER A 107 11.71 -9.15 4.06
C SER A 107 11.75 -9.93 5.36
N PHE A 108 10.60 -10.38 5.84
CA PHE A 108 10.49 -11.05 7.13
C PHE A 108 11.39 -12.29 7.21
N LYS A 109 11.55 -13.03 6.10
CA LYS A 109 12.48 -14.16 5.98
C LYS A 109 13.92 -13.75 6.35
N ASN A 110 14.37 -12.58 5.92
CA ASN A 110 15.75 -12.12 6.03
C ASN A 110 16.00 -11.20 7.24
N MET A 111 14.94 -10.75 7.92
CA MET A 111 15.04 -9.90 9.12
C MET A 111 15.80 -10.59 10.24
N LYS A 112 16.79 -9.90 10.84
CA LYS A 112 17.50 -10.37 12.03
C LYS A 112 16.85 -9.80 13.29
N ASP A 113 17.07 -10.44 14.43
CA ASP A 113 16.59 -9.94 15.73
C ASP A 113 17.06 -8.50 15.99
N ALA A 114 18.31 -8.19 15.66
CA ALA A 114 18.86 -6.83 15.79
C ALA A 114 18.12 -5.77 14.94
N ASP A 115 17.57 -6.17 13.78
CA ASP A 115 16.76 -5.27 12.94
C ASP A 115 15.40 -4.98 13.58
N TRP A 116 14.82 -5.98 14.27
CA TRP A 116 13.58 -5.83 15.03
C TRP A 116 13.81 -4.96 16.27
N ASP A 117 14.78 -5.34 17.10
CA ASP A 117 15.06 -4.72 18.39
C ASP A 117 15.35 -3.23 18.23
N LEU A 118 16.16 -2.86 17.24
CA LEU A 118 16.51 -1.47 16.98
C LEU A 118 15.27 -0.63 16.61
N ILE A 119 14.35 -1.17 15.81
CA ILE A 119 13.14 -0.47 15.39
C ILE A 119 12.17 -0.29 16.57
N ILE A 120 11.90 -1.34 17.34
CA ILE A 120 11.03 -1.23 18.53
C ILE A 120 11.65 -0.29 19.57
N LYS A 121 12.96 -0.37 19.78
CA LYS A 121 13.69 0.47 20.74
C LYS A 121 13.59 1.96 20.42
N VAL A 122 13.83 2.37 19.17
CA VAL A 122 13.79 3.79 18.80
C VAL A 122 12.35 4.32 18.77
N HIS A 123 11.45 3.62 18.07
CA HIS A 123 10.11 4.15 17.80
C HIS A 123 9.16 4.01 18.98
N VAL A 124 9.20 2.87 19.67
CA VAL A 124 8.22 2.53 20.72
C VAL A 124 8.78 2.84 22.10
N LYS A 125 9.93 2.24 22.46
CA LYS A 125 10.56 2.48 23.78
C LYS A 125 11.02 3.94 23.91
N GLY A 126 11.58 4.54 22.86
CA GLY A 126 11.96 5.95 22.87
C GLY A 126 10.78 6.89 23.14
N ALA A 127 9.65 6.70 22.45
CA ALA A 127 8.46 7.52 22.67
C ALA A 127 7.87 7.32 24.08
N TYR A 128 7.85 6.08 24.58
CA TYR A 128 7.49 5.77 25.97
C TYR A 128 8.38 6.54 26.97
N LYS A 129 9.69 6.49 26.80
CA LYS A 129 10.66 7.13 27.69
C LYS A 129 10.50 8.64 27.74
N CYS A 130 10.34 9.28 26.58
CA CYS A 130 10.10 10.72 26.48
C CYS A 130 8.75 11.11 27.12
N ALA A 131 7.68 10.38 26.79
CA ALA A 131 6.35 10.66 27.34
C ALA A 131 6.32 10.47 28.86
N ARG A 132 6.91 9.39 29.38
CA ARG A 132 7.01 9.12 30.81
C ARG A 132 7.76 10.22 31.55
N ALA A 133 8.85 10.73 30.99
CA ALA A 133 9.62 11.82 31.59
C ALA A 133 8.85 13.16 31.56
N ALA A 134 8.08 13.44 30.51
CA ALA A 134 7.26 14.65 30.41
C ALA A 134 6.01 14.61 31.31
N TRP A 135 5.45 13.42 31.55
CA TRP A 135 4.14 13.23 32.19
C TRP A 135 3.97 13.90 33.56
N PRO A 136 4.94 13.82 34.51
CA PRO A 136 4.82 14.49 35.80
C PRO A 136 4.70 16.01 35.68
N HIS A 137 5.42 16.61 34.72
CA HIS A 137 5.37 18.05 34.46
C HIS A 137 4.00 18.44 33.91
N PHE A 138 3.51 17.72 32.89
CA PHE A 138 2.18 17.93 32.32
C PHE A 138 1.07 17.83 33.36
N ARG A 139 1.12 16.81 34.23
CA ARG A 139 0.14 16.62 35.31
C ARG A 139 0.18 17.76 36.33
N LYS A 140 1.39 18.17 36.74
CA LYS A 140 1.58 19.26 37.73
C LYS A 140 1.01 20.58 37.22
N GLN A 141 1.26 20.91 35.95
CA GLN A 141 0.80 22.16 35.35
C GLN A 141 -0.62 22.10 34.77
N LYS A 142 -1.26 20.92 34.78
CA LYS A 142 -2.58 20.66 34.17
C LYS A 142 -2.66 21.10 32.70
N PHE A 143 -1.59 20.83 31.96
CA PHE A 143 -1.51 21.08 30.53
C PHE A 143 -0.43 20.21 29.90
N GLY A 144 -0.76 19.52 28.82
CA GLY A 144 0.24 18.82 27.99
C GLY A 144 -0.33 18.48 26.63
N ARG A 145 0.52 18.41 25.60
CA ARG A 145 0.13 17.98 24.27
C ARG A 145 1.16 17.00 23.74
N VAL A 146 0.70 15.84 23.28
CA VAL A 146 1.58 14.78 22.77
C VAL A 146 1.15 14.41 21.36
N ILE A 147 2.11 14.40 20.44
CA ILE A 147 1.93 13.83 19.11
C ILE A 147 2.85 12.63 18.97
N ASN A 148 2.26 11.50 18.65
CA ASN A 148 2.97 10.27 18.34
C ASN A 148 2.89 9.99 16.83
N THR A 149 4.05 9.74 16.22
CA THR A 149 4.15 9.59 14.77
C THR A 149 4.02 8.12 14.36
N ALA A 150 2.86 7.75 13.81
CA ALA A 150 2.61 6.48 13.13
C ALA A 150 3.06 6.54 11.66
N SER A 151 2.43 5.76 10.78
CA SER A 151 2.60 5.85 9.31
C SER A 151 1.51 5.01 8.62
N ALA A 152 1.31 5.21 7.32
CA ALA A 152 0.47 4.32 6.51
C ALA A 152 0.93 2.84 6.61
N ALA A 153 2.25 2.59 6.65
CA ALA A 153 2.79 1.23 6.85
C ALA A 153 2.40 0.64 8.22
N GLY A 154 2.28 1.48 9.26
CA GLY A 154 1.72 1.06 10.56
C GLY A 154 0.24 0.75 10.46
N LEU A 155 -0.54 1.67 9.89
CA LEU A 155 -2.00 1.54 9.82
C LEU A 155 -2.45 0.35 8.97
N PHE A 156 -1.78 0.06 7.86
CA PHE A 156 -2.25 -0.90 6.85
C PHE A 156 -1.31 -2.09 6.63
N GLY A 157 -0.09 -2.06 7.19
CA GLY A 157 0.96 -3.03 6.87
C GLY A 157 1.70 -2.67 5.58
N SER A 158 2.98 -3.04 5.50
CA SER A 158 3.80 -2.83 4.29
C SER A 158 4.78 -4.01 4.13
N PHE A 159 4.95 -4.47 2.89
CA PHE A 159 5.86 -5.58 2.56
C PHE A 159 7.30 -5.19 2.90
N GLY A 160 8.04 -6.05 3.60
CA GLY A 160 9.44 -5.80 3.96
C GLY A 160 9.64 -4.82 5.12
N GLN A 161 8.55 -4.43 5.78
CA GLN A 161 8.55 -3.47 6.89
C GLN A 161 7.85 -4.03 8.13
N THR A 162 7.89 -5.35 8.34
CA THR A 162 7.16 -6.03 9.42
C THR A 162 7.46 -5.46 10.83
N ASN A 163 8.72 -5.14 11.14
CA ASN A 163 9.15 -4.47 12.38
C ASN A 163 8.63 -3.02 12.48
N TYR A 164 8.69 -2.26 11.39
CA TYR A 164 8.25 -0.87 11.32
C TYR A 164 6.73 -0.74 11.40
N SER A 165 5.98 -1.59 10.69
CA SER A 165 4.52 -1.69 10.79
C SER A 165 4.09 -1.99 12.22
N ALA A 166 4.77 -2.92 12.90
CA ALA A 166 4.53 -3.21 14.31
C ALA A 166 4.78 -1.99 15.20
N ALA A 167 5.94 -1.33 15.06
CA ALA A 167 6.27 -0.15 15.85
C ALA A 167 5.29 1.01 15.65
N LYS A 168 4.94 1.31 14.39
CA LYS A 168 4.09 2.45 14.06
C LYS A 168 2.64 2.24 14.46
N LEU A 169 2.14 1.00 14.46
CA LEU A 169 0.80 0.72 14.99
C LEU A 169 0.77 0.63 16.52
N ALA A 170 1.87 0.22 17.17
CA ALA A 170 2.00 0.31 18.63
C ALA A 170 1.80 1.74 19.15
N MET A 171 2.22 2.75 18.37
CA MET A 171 1.98 4.15 18.69
C MET A 171 0.50 4.53 18.76
N VAL A 172 -0.39 3.83 18.03
CA VAL A 172 -1.84 4.09 18.08
C VAL A 172 -2.39 3.67 19.44
N GLY A 173 -2.23 2.39 19.82
CA GLY A 173 -2.72 1.90 21.11
C GLY A 173 -2.08 2.60 22.32
N PHE A 174 -0.81 2.97 22.21
CA PHE A 174 -0.14 3.79 23.22
C PHE A 174 -0.83 5.15 23.38
N THR A 175 -1.10 5.84 22.28
CA THR A 175 -1.69 7.18 22.27
C THR A 175 -3.13 7.19 22.75
N GLU A 176 -3.97 6.24 22.33
CA GLU A 176 -5.36 6.15 22.78
C GLU A 176 -5.43 5.92 24.30
N THR A 177 -4.49 5.14 24.85
CA THR A 177 -4.38 4.99 26.31
C THR A 177 -3.97 6.29 26.99
N LEU A 178 -2.92 6.97 26.50
CA LEU A 178 -2.50 8.26 27.05
C LEU A 178 -3.61 9.32 26.97
N ALA A 179 -4.41 9.32 25.90
CA ALA A 179 -5.55 10.21 25.73
C ALA A 179 -6.58 10.01 26.85
N LYS A 180 -6.91 8.75 27.19
CA LYS A 180 -7.81 8.41 28.30
C LYS A 180 -7.23 8.77 29.66
N GLU A 181 -5.94 8.52 29.89
CA GLU A 181 -5.27 8.84 31.16
C GLU A 181 -5.07 10.34 31.40
N GLY A 182 -4.79 11.07 30.31
CA GLY A 182 -4.43 12.47 30.30
C GLY A 182 -5.61 13.43 30.38
N ALA A 183 -6.81 13.00 29.98
CA ALA A 183 -7.99 13.86 29.83
C ALA A 183 -8.27 14.73 31.08
N LYS A 184 -8.28 14.13 32.28
CA LYS A 184 -8.53 14.86 33.55
C LYS A 184 -7.45 15.88 33.94
N TYR A 185 -6.30 15.84 33.27
CA TYR A 185 -5.18 16.75 33.48
C TYR A 185 -5.01 17.73 32.32
N ASN A 186 -5.95 17.79 31.36
CA ASN A 186 -5.82 18.56 30.12
C ASN A 186 -4.52 18.19 29.37
N ILE A 187 -4.22 16.89 29.33
CA ILE A 187 -3.16 16.31 28.53
C ILE A 187 -3.82 15.63 27.35
N LEU A 188 -3.69 16.21 26.15
CA LEU A 188 -4.30 15.68 24.93
C LEU A 188 -3.22 14.99 24.09
N CYS A 189 -3.52 13.79 23.62
CA CYS A 189 -2.56 12.95 22.90
C CYS A 189 -3.18 12.50 21.59
N ASN A 190 -2.54 12.75 20.45
CA ASN A 190 -3.04 12.39 19.12
C ASN A 190 -1.98 11.71 18.26
N VAL A 191 -2.42 10.99 17.24
CA VAL A 191 -1.58 10.28 16.29
C VAL A 191 -1.64 10.97 14.94
N ILE A 192 -0.48 11.12 14.30
CA ILE A 192 -0.41 11.41 12.87
C ILE A 192 0.23 10.23 12.12
N ALA A 193 -0.23 9.98 10.90
CA ALA A 193 0.35 9.06 9.94
C ALA A 193 0.78 9.89 8.72
N PRO A 194 1.95 10.55 8.80
CA PRO A 194 2.38 11.47 7.77
C PRO A 194 2.86 10.74 6.52
N ILE A 195 2.59 11.34 5.37
CA ILE A 195 3.23 11.02 4.10
C ILE A 195 4.03 12.25 3.68
N ALA A 196 5.34 12.18 3.86
CA ALA A 196 6.25 13.26 3.55
C ALA A 196 7.51 12.76 2.83
N ALA A 197 8.04 13.61 1.97
CA ALA A 197 9.38 13.51 1.44
C ALA A 197 10.37 13.48 2.61
N SER A 198 11.23 12.48 2.57
CA SER A 198 12.33 12.30 3.48
C SER A 198 13.48 11.76 2.67
N ARG A 199 14.70 11.79 3.23
CA ARG A 199 15.88 11.12 2.63
C ARG A 199 15.63 9.65 2.22
N MET A 200 14.57 9.05 2.76
CA MET A 200 14.13 7.67 2.54
C MET A 200 13.14 7.51 1.38
N THR A 201 12.22 8.46 1.16
CA THR A 201 11.32 8.43 -0.01
C THR A 201 12.00 8.98 -1.26
N GLU A 202 13.05 9.80 -1.10
CA GLU A 202 13.89 10.36 -2.17
C GLU A 202 14.54 9.30 -3.09
N THR A 203 14.76 8.08 -2.59
CA THR A 203 15.40 7.00 -3.37
C THR A 203 14.43 6.16 -4.19
N VAL A 204 13.12 6.35 -4.03
CA VAL A 204 12.07 5.49 -4.62
C VAL A 204 10.96 6.24 -5.33
N MET A 205 10.81 7.55 -5.09
CA MET A 205 9.79 8.39 -5.73
C MET A 205 10.41 9.38 -6.73
N PRO A 206 9.72 9.70 -7.84
CA PRO A 206 10.14 10.75 -8.77
C PRO A 206 10.31 12.13 -8.10
N PRO A 207 11.24 12.99 -8.57
CA PRO A 207 11.50 14.32 -7.99
C PRO A 207 10.28 15.24 -7.89
N ASP A 208 9.40 15.22 -8.89
CA ASP A 208 8.14 15.99 -8.95
C ASP A 208 7.12 15.55 -7.88
N VAL A 209 7.07 14.25 -7.58
CA VAL A 209 6.27 13.71 -6.47
C VAL A 209 6.85 14.14 -5.13
N LEU A 210 8.18 14.10 -4.98
CA LEU A 210 8.87 14.50 -3.75
C LEU A 210 8.70 15.98 -3.44
N GLU A 211 8.71 16.85 -4.45
CA GLU A 211 8.45 18.28 -4.30
C GLU A 211 7.06 18.55 -3.73
N ASN A 212 6.08 17.73 -4.09
CA ASN A 212 4.71 17.84 -3.57
C ASN A 212 4.50 17.18 -2.20
N LEU A 213 5.46 16.40 -1.69
CA LEU A 213 5.40 15.75 -0.39
C LEU A 213 6.20 16.47 0.71
N ARG A 214 6.47 17.76 0.54
CA ARG A 214 7.19 18.61 1.51
C ARG A 214 6.69 18.41 2.97
N PRO A 215 7.60 18.32 3.98
CA PRO A 215 7.22 18.17 5.38
C PRO A 215 6.27 19.26 5.92
N GLN A 216 6.30 20.44 5.30
CA GLN A 216 5.44 21.58 5.60
C GLN A 216 3.94 21.26 5.47
N TRP A 217 3.54 20.24 4.71
CA TRP A 217 2.14 19.81 4.63
C TRP A 217 1.60 19.19 5.93
N VAL A 218 2.49 18.72 6.80
CA VAL A 218 2.12 18.02 8.04
C VAL A 218 2.09 18.98 9.23
N VAL A 219 2.94 20.00 9.23
CA VAL A 219 3.15 20.95 10.34
C VAL A 219 1.85 21.66 10.78
N PRO A 220 0.99 22.17 9.87
CA PRO A 220 -0.22 22.89 10.23
C PRO A 220 -1.21 22.05 11.07
N LEU A 221 -1.45 20.79 10.69
CA LEU A 221 -2.30 19.89 11.46
C LEU A 221 -1.73 19.67 12.87
N VAL A 222 -0.43 19.41 12.97
CA VAL A 222 0.25 19.21 14.27
C VAL A 222 0.09 20.45 15.14
N ALA A 223 0.30 21.64 14.58
CA ALA A 223 0.12 22.90 15.30
C ALA A 223 -1.32 23.05 15.84
N VAL A 224 -2.34 22.74 15.03
CA VAL A 224 -3.74 22.76 15.47
C VAL A 224 -3.98 21.79 16.64
N LEU A 225 -3.51 20.55 16.51
CA LEU A 225 -3.71 19.51 17.52
C LEU A 225 -3.04 19.84 18.87
N VAL A 226 -1.91 20.55 18.85
CA VAL A 226 -1.15 20.90 20.07
C VAL A 226 -1.37 22.33 20.56
N HIS A 227 -2.19 23.13 19.88
CA HIS A 227 -2.51 24.46 20.35
C HIS A 227 -3.41 24.41 21.60
N LYS A 228 -3.27 25.43 22.47
CA LYS A 228 -4.07 25.54 23.71
C LYS A 228 -5.57 25.65 23.46
N SER A 229 -5.99 26.08 22.27
CA SER A 229 -7.41 26.14 21.87
C SER A 229 -8.01 24.78 21.53
N ASN A 230 -7.19 23.75 21.27
CA ASN A 230 -7.70 22.39 21.23
C ASN A 230 -8.07 21.97 22.65
N THR A 231 -9.38 21.83 22.91
CA THR A 231 -9.94 21.43 24.20
C THR A 231 -10.63 20.07 24.17
N SER A 232 -10.72 19.41 23.00
CA SER A 232 -11.55 18.21 22.82
C SER A 232 -10.90 17.12 21.97
N GLU A 233 -10.08 17.47 20.98
CA GLU A 233 -9.46 16.47 20.11
C GLU A 233 -8.30 15.76 20.82
N THR A 234 -8.55 14.53 21.23
CA THR A 234 -7.61 13.62 21.88
C THR A 234 -7.96 12.18 21.49
N GLY A 235 -6.95 11.32 21.36
CA GLY A 235 -7.09 9.98 20.80
C GLY A 235 -7.34 9.96 19.29
N GLY A 236 -7.30 11.12 18.63
CA GLY A 236 -7.51 11.23 17.18
C GLY A 236 -6.35 10.65 16.39
N ILE A 237 -6.68 10.07 15.24
CA ILE A 237 -5.73 9.45 14.30
C ILE A 237 -5.91 10.15 12.95
N PHE A 238 -4.85 10.71 12.41
CA PHE A 238 -4.93 11.51 11.19
C PHE A 238 -3.91 11.06 10.14
N GLU A 239 -4.36 10.88 8.91
CA GLU A 239 -3.49 10.85 7.74
C GLU A 239 -3.29 12.26 7.22
N VAL A 240 -2.05 12.58 6.83
CA VAL A 240 -1.69 13.93 6.38
C VAL A 240 -0.47 13.93 5.46
N GLY A 241 -0.56 14.65 4.35
CA GLY A 241 0.55 14.79 3.39
C GLY A 241 0.08 15.37 2.06
N GLY A 242 1.00 15.99 1.31
CA GLY A 242 0.73 16.61 -0.01
C GLY A 242 -0.56 17.44 -0.08
N GLY A 243 -0.79 18.25 0.95
CA GLY A 243 -1.96 19.13 1.07
C GLY A 243 -3.27 18.43 1.42
N HIS A 244 -3.34 17.12 1.63
CA HIS A 244 -4.56 16.45 2.10
C HIS A 244 -4.46 16.08 3.58
N THR A 245 -5.58 16.21 4.30
CA THR A 245 -5.72 15.75 5.70
C THR A 245 -7.05 15.03 5.90
N ALA A 246 -7.02 13.84 6.49
CA ALA A 246 -8.21 13.08 6.87
C ALA A 246 -8.07 12.42 8.24
N LYS A 247 -9.20 12.20 8.90
CA LYS A 247 -9.29 11.55 10.21
C LYS A 247 -9.69 10.09 10.04
N LEU A 248 -9.13 9.21 10.87
CA LEU A 248 -9.48 7.79 10.93
C LEU A 248 -10.17 7.46 12.26
N ARG A 249 -11.07 6.49 12.20
CA ARG A 249 -11.65 5.81 13.36
C ARG A 249 -11.79 4.32 13.11
N TRP A 250 -11.91 3.56 14.18
CA TRP A 250 -12.26 2.15 14.08
C TRP A 250 -13.74 1.98 13.73
N GLN A 251 -14.01 1.05 12.81
CA GLN A 251 -15.35 0.62 12.43
C GLN A 251 -15.45 -0.89 12.67
N ARG A 252 -16.40 -1.30 13.50
CA ARG A 252 -16.68 -2.70 13.84
C ARG A 252 -17.98 -3.14 13.16
N SER A 253 -18.00 -4.30 12.52
CA SER A 253 -19.22 -4.84 11.90
C SER A 253 -20.29 -5.10 12.97
N GLY A 254 -21.57 -5.17 12.57
CA GLY A 254 -22.64 -5.61 13.47
C GLY A 254 -22.38 -7.03 14.02
N GLY A 255 -21.68 -7.83 13.22
CA GLY A 255 -21.17 -9.14 13.59
C GLY A 255 -22.24 -10.24 13.59
N LEU A 256 -21.79 -11.45 13.78
CA LEU A 256 -22.62 -12.65 13.87
C LEU A 256 -22.78 -13.05 15.33
N LEU A 257 -24.00 -13.00 15.85
CA LEU A 257 -24.38 -13.62 17.12
C LEU A 257 -24.95 -15.02 16.87
N LEU A 258 -24.43 -16.00 17.60
CA LEU A 258 -24.91 -17.38 17.64
C LEU A 258 -25.08 -17.82 19.09
N LYS A 259 -25.89 -18.87 19.31
CA LYS A 259 -26.10 -19.46 20.63
C LYS A 259 -24.78 -19.98 21.20
N ALA A 260 -24.41 -19.55 22.41
CA ALA A 260 -23.16 -19.89 23.08
C ALA A 260 -23.28 -21.23 23.84
N ASP A 261 -23.45 -22.31 23.09
CA ASP A 261 -23.47 -23.70 23.59
C ASP A 261 -22.67 -24.63 22.67
N ASP A 262 -22.83 -25.94 22.81
CA ASP A 262 -22.10 -26.94 22.03
C ASP A 262 -22.40 -26.88 20.51
N SER A 263 -23.49 -26.22 20.11
CA SER A 263 -23.81 -25.99 18.71
C SER A 263 -23.00 -24.82 18.11
N TYR A 264 -22.30 -24.02 18.92
CA TYR A 264 -21.38 -22.97 18.46
C TYR A 264 -20.10 -23.59 17.89
N THR A 265 -20.13 -23.96 16.61
CA THR A 265 -19.04 -24.65 15.93
C THR A 265 -18.37 -23.76 14.87
N PRO A 266 -17.11 -24.02 14.47
CA PRO A 266 -16.48 -23.29 13.37
C PRO A 266 -17.30 -23.39 12.07
N GLY A 267 -17.94 -24.54 11.82
CA GLY A 267 -18.83 -24.73 10.66
C GLY A 267 -20.05 -23.81 10.70
N ALA A 268 -20.67 -23.63 11.87
CA ALA A 268 -21.80 -22.70 12.04
C ALA A 268 -21.40 -21.25 11.75
N ILE A 269 -20.20 -20.83 12.19
CA ILE A 269 -19.65 -19.50 11.88
C ILE A 269 -19.42 -19.35 10.37
N LEU A 270 -18.71 -20.30 9.75
CA LEU A 270 -18.37 -20.25 8.32
C LEU A 270 -19.62 -20.23 7.43
N LYS A 271 -20.68 -20.95 7.81
CA LYS A 271 -21.96 -20.94 7.09
C LYS A 271 -22.60 -19.55 7.03
N LYS A 272 -22.39 -18.72 8.05
CA LYS A 272 -22.91 -17.35 8.16
C LYS A 272 -21.79 -16.30 8.15
N TRP A 273 -20.67 -16.60 7.49
CA TRP A 273 -19.50 -15.72 7.47
C TRP A 273 -19.81 -14.31 6.95
N ASN A 274 -20.74 -14.21 6.00
CA ASN A 274 -21.21 -12.93 5.47
C ASN A 274 -21.69 -11.97 6.57
N LYS A 275 -22.24 -12.48 7.69
CA LYS A 275 -22.64 -11.68 8.86
C LYS A 275 -21.48 -11.25 9.75
N VAL A 276 -20.40 -12.04 9.81
CA VAL A 276 -19.17 -11.65 10.53
C VAL A 276 -18.57 -10.38 9.91
N VAL A 277 -18.63 -10.27 8.58
CA VAL A 277 -18.03 -9.17 7.81
C VAL A 277 -19.05 -8.15 7.29
N ASP A 278 -20.27 -8.14 7.84
CA ASP A 278 -21.36 -7.26 7.42
C ASP A 278 -21.23 -5.86 8.04
N PHE A 279 -20.82 -4.87 7.24
CA PHE A 279 -20.70 -3.46 7.64
C PHE A 279 -21.91 -2.61 7.25
N SER A 280 -23.06 -3.21 6.93
CA SER A 280 -24.29 -2.45 6.62
C SER A 280 -24.88 -1.73 7.84
N ASP A 281 -24.67 -2.26 9.03
CA ASP A 281 -25.00 -1.63 10.32
C ASP A 281 -23.80 -1.67 11.27
N PRO A 282 -22.78 -0.81 11.04
CA PRO A 282 -21.52 -0.86 11.77
C PRO A 282 -21.58 -0.04 13.06
N GLN A 283 -20.72 -0.42 14.02
CA GLN A 283 -20.46 0.32 15.24
C GLN A 283 -19.15 1.12 15.13
N TYR A 284 -19.04 2.21 15.89
CA TYR A 284 -17.84 3.06 15.99
C TYR A 284 -17.31 3.07 17.43
N PRO A 285 -16.73 1.95 17.88
CA PRO A 285 -16.42 1.74 19.29
C PRO A 285 -15.22 2.55 19.78
N THR A 286 -15.26 2.89 21.07
CA THR A 286 -14.11 3.38 21.86
C THR A 286 -13.70 2.40 22.96
N GLY A 287 -14.20 1.15 22.88
CA GLY A 287 -14.08 0.11 23.90
C GLY A 287 -14.66 -1.23 23.45
N PRO A 288 -14.62 -2.25 24.33
CA PRO A 288 -15.18 -3.57 24.03
C PRO A 288 -16.69 -3.51 23.73
N ASN A 289 -17.18 -4.53 23.03
CA ASN A 289 -18.62 -4.71 22.85
C ASN A 289 -19.32 -5.05 24.18
N ASP A 290 -20.63 -4.91 24.23
CA ASP A 290 -21.41 -5.32 25.40
C ASP A 290 -21.60 -6.84 25.43
N PHE A 291 -20.53 -7.53 25.85
CA PHE A 291 -20.49 -9.00 25.87
C PHE A 291 -21.48 -9.62 26.86
N MET A 292 -21.99 -8.86 27.83
CA MET A 292 -23.04 -9.34 28.74
C MET A 292 -24.38 -9.39 28.03
N THR A 293 -24.82 -8.28 27.43
CA THR A 293 -26.06 -8.23 26.66
C THR A 293 -26.03 -9.25 25.52
N LEU A 294 -24.91 -9.36 24.81
CA LEU A 294 -24.73 -10.37 23.76
C LEU A 294 -24.86 -11.81 24.30
N LEU A 295 -24.32 -12.10 25.49
CA LEU A 295 -24.44 -13.42 26.10
C LEU A 295 -25.90 -13.71 26.47
N GLU A 296 -26.60 -12.75 27.09
CA GLU A 296 -28.00 -12.91 27.45
C GLU A 296 -28.90 -13.15 26.24
N GLU A 297 -28.67 -12.42 25.14
CA GLU A 297 -29.36 -12.60 23.87
C GLU A 297 -29.05 -13.96 23.25
N SER A 298 -27.77 -14.33 23.22
CA SER A 298 -27.29 -15.63 22.75
C SER A 298 -27.93 -16.79 23.51
N MET A 299 -28.10 -16.69 24.82
CA MET A 299 -28.74 -17.73 25.63
C MET A 299 -30.23 -17.92 25.32
N LYS A 300 -30.92 -16.87 24.83
CA LYS A 300 -32.33 -16.91 24.40
C LYS A 300 -32.52 -17.54 23.02
N MET A 301 -31.45 -17.69 22.23
CA MET A 301 -31.52 -18.30 20.89
C MET A 301 -31.75 -19.81 20.95
N GLY A 302 -32.31 -20.37 19.86
CA GLY A 302 -32.33 -21.82 19.62
C GLY A 302 -30.98 -22.37 19.13
N PRO A 303 -30.81 -23.70 19.02
CA PRO A 303 -29.57 -24.31 18.56
C PRO A 303 -29.08 -23.77 17.21
N ASN A 304 -27.78 -23.64 17.05
CA ASN A 304 -27.20 -23.09 15.84
C ASN A 304 -27.30 -24.07 14.67
N GLU A 305 -27.60 -23.51 13.50
CA GLU A 305 -27.54 -24.24 12.24
C GLU A 305 -26.11 -24.66 11.93
N GLN A 306 -25.89 -25.95 11.74
CA GLN A 306 -24.55 -26.48 11.49
C GLN A 306 -24.11 -26.28 10.03
N GLY A 307 -22.80 -26.07 9.87
CA GLY A 307 -22.11 -26.04 8.58
C GLY A 307 -21.14 -27.22 8.40
N GLU A 308 -20.22 -27.11 7.45
CA GLU A 308 -19.20 -28.13 7.20
C GLU A 308 -18.33 -28.34 8.45
N LYS A 309 -18.11 -29.61 8.83
CA LYS A 309 -17.20 -29.96 9.92
C LYS A 309 -15.76 -29.75 9.45
N LEU A 310 -14.99 -28.99 10.22
CA LEU A 310 -13.56 -28.81 9.93
C LEU A 310 -12.75 -30.03 10.36
N ASP A 311 -11.69 -30.32 9.60
CA ASP A 311 -10.75 -31.39 9.88
C ASP A 311 -9.32 -30.87 9.76
N PHE A 312 -8.54 -31.07 10.83
CA PHE A 312 -7.13 -30.72 10.94
C PHE A 312 -6.24 -31.96 11.03
N SER A 313 -6.76 -33.14 10.68
CA SER A 313 -5.98 -34.38 10.59
C SER A 313 -4.73 -34.17 9.73
N GLY A 314 -3.58 -34.57 10.29
CA GLY A 314 -2.28 -34.40 9.64
C GLY A 314 -1.69 -32.99 9.74
N ARG A 315 -2.37 -32.03 10.38
CA ARG A 315 -1.84 -30.70 10.70
C ARG A 315 -1.23 -30.66 12.10
N VAL A 316 -0.22 -29.82 12.27
CA VAL A 316 0.38 -29.52 13.58
C VAL A 316 0.07 -28.09 14.00
N ALA A 317 -0.61 -27.93 15.13
CA ALA A 317 -0.97 -26.65 15.72
C ALA A 317 -0.15 -26.36 16.97
N LEU A 318 0.58 -25.24 16.98
CA LEU A 318 1.32 -24.75 18.14
C LEU A 318 0.59 -23.58 18.78
N VAL A 319 0.32 -23.67 20.08
CA VAL A 319 -0.37 -22.62 20.85
C VAL A 319 0.51 -22.19 22.01
N THR A 320 0.91 -20.92 22.02
CA THR A 320 1.68 -20.32 23.12
C THR A 320 0.74 -19.85 24.23
N GLY A 321 1.15 -19.99 25.50
CA GLY A 321 0.25 -19.78 26.65
C GLY A 321 -0.91 -20.77 26.66
N GLY A 322 -0.63 -22.01 26.24
CA GLY A 322 -1.59 -23.08 26.04
C GLY A 322 -1.91 -23.90 27.29
N GLY A 323 -1.25 -23.65 28.43
CA GLY A 323 -1.39 -24.44 29.66
C GLY A 323 -2.66 -24.14 30.45
N ALA A 324 -3.28 -22.97 30.25
CA ALA A 324 -4.49 -22.56 30.96
C ALA A 324 -5.40 -21.64 30.14
N GLY A 325 -6.59 -21.34 30.68
CA GLY A 325 -7.51 -20.33 30.16
C GLY A 325 -7.82 -20.46 28.67
N ILE A 326 -7.71 -19.34 27.95
CA ILE A 326 -8.00 -19.25 26.51
C ILE A 326 -7.11 -20.16 25.67
N GLY A 327 -5.80 -20.19 25.94
CA GLY A 327 -4.89 -21.04 25.16
C GLY A 327 -5.17 -22.52 25.34
N ARG A 328 -5.51 -22.96 26.56
CA ARG A 328 -5.98 -24.33 26.83
C ARG A 328 -7.21 -24.66 25.99
N ALA A 329 -8.21 -23.78 25.93
CA ALA A 329 -9.40 -24.01 25.11
C ALA A 329 -9.06 -24.18 23.62
N TYR A 330 -8.10 -23.42 23.10
CA TYR A 330 -7.62 -23.57 21.72
C TYR A 330 -6.93 -24.92 21.49
N CYS A 331 -6.03 -25.31 22.39
CA CYS A 331 -5.34 -26.61 22.34
C CYS A 331 -6.34 -27.77 22.27
N LEU A 332 -7.33 -27.77 23.17
CA LEU A 332 -8.36 -28.80 23.21
C LEU A 332 -9.24 -28.78 21.95
N ALA A 333 -9.59 -27.60 21.46
CA ALA A 333 -10.40 -27.48 20.25
C ALA A 333 -9.68 -27.99 19.00
N PHE A 334 -8.41 -27.67 18.81
CA PHE A 334 -7.60 -28.21 17.70
C PHE A 334 -7.45 -29.73 17.79
N ALA A 335 -7.18 -30.26 18.99
CA ALA A 335 -7.07 -31.71 19.21
C ALA A 335 -8.37 -32.44 18.88
N ARG A 336 -9.53 -31.91 19.31
CA ARG A 336 -10.85 -32.47 18.97
C ARG A 336 -11.15 -32.50 17.47
N HIS A 337 -10.49 -31.64 16.69
CA HIS A 337 -10.63 -31.59 15.23
C HIS A 337 -9.44 -32.27 14.51
N GLY A 338 -8.66 -33.11 15.20
CA GLY A 338 -7.68 -34.00 14.58
C GLY A 338 -6.25 -33.46 14.45
N ALA A 339 -5.99 -32.21 14.87
CA ALA A 339 -4.63 -31.67 14.85
C ALA A 339 -3.73 -32.38 15.89
N SER A 340 -2.45 -32.52 15.56
CA SER A 340 -1.42 -32.75 16.59
C SER A 340 -1.05 -31.42 17.23
N VAL A 341 -1.03 -31.34 18.56
CA VAL A 341 -0.95 -30.06 19.27
C VAL A 341 0.37 -29.92 20.03
N VAL A 342 1.03 -28.78 19.86
CA VAL A 342 2.16 -28.37 20.69
C VAL A 342 1.65 -27.36 21.70
N VAL A 343 1.65 -27.74 22.97
CA VAL A 343 1.24 -26.89 24.08
C VAL A 343 2.48 -26.19 24.62
N ASN A 344 2.63 -24.90 24.32
CA ASN A 344 3.67 -24.08 24.93
C ASN A 344 3.10 -23.32 26.13
N ASP A 345 3.74 -23.43 27.29
CA ASP A 345 3.42 -22.64 28.47
C ASP A 345 4.67 -22.46 29.34
N LEU A 346 4.84 -21.29 29.96
CA LEU A 346 6.00 -21.06 30.84
C LEU A 346 5.87 -21.81 32.17
N ALA A 347 4.64 -21.99 32.66
CA ALA A 347 4.36 -22.59 33.96
C ALA A 347 4.20 -24.12 33.85
N ASP A 348 3.17 -24.56 33.13
CA ASP A 348 2.83 -25.98 33.01
C ASP A 348 2.08 -26.30 31.70
N PRO A 349 2.76 -26.88 30.70
CA PRO A 349 2.10 -27.41 29.50
C PRO A 349 1.56 -28.84 29.68
N ASP A 350 2.02 -29.60 30.67
CA ASP A 350 1.83 -31.06 30.75
C ASP A 350 0.41 -31.45 31.15
N THR A 351 -0.25 -30.63 31.98
CA THR A 351 -1.66 -30.84 32.33
C THR A 351 -2.55 -30.92 31.09
N VAL A 352 -2.42 -29.95 30.17
CA VAL A 352 -3.23 -29.90 28.95
C VAL A 352 -2.83 -31.00 27.96
N VAL A 353 -1.54 -31.36 27.90
CA VAL A 353 -1.08 -32.53 27.12
C VAL A 353 -1.74 -33.80 27.62
N GLY A 354 -1.82 -33.99 28.94
CA GLY A 354 -2.51 -35.12 29.57
C GLY A 354 -3.99 -35.17 29.21
N GLU A 355 -4.68 -34.03 29.24
CA GLU A 355 -6.08 -33.93 28.82
C GLU A 355 -6.28 -34.29 27.34
N ILE A 356 -5.42 -33.79 26.44
CA ILE A 356 -5.48 -34.11 25.01
C ILE A 356 -5.28 -35.61 24.78
N LYS A 357 -4.31 -36.22 25.46
CA LYS A 357 -4.06 -37.67 25.36
C LYS A 357 -5.24 -38.50 25.89
N LYS A 358 -5.88 -38.07 26.99
CA LYS A 358 -7.08 -38.74 27.55
C LYS A 358 -8.26 -38.74 26.57
N MET A 359 -8.40 -37.71 25.72
CA MET A 359 -9.41 -37.69 24.65
C MET A 359 -8.96 -38.33 23.33
N GLY A 360 -7.82 -39.04 23.32
CA GLY A 360 -7.30 -39.74 22.14
C GLY A 360 -6.53 -38.86 21.15
N GLY A 361 -6.26 -37.60 21.49
CA GLY A 361 -5.48 -36.69 20.66
C GLY A 361 -3.96 -36.85 20.83
N LYS A 362 -3.20 -36.23 19.94
CA LYS A 362 -1.73 -36.21 19.97
C LYS A 362 -1.24 -34.85 20.46
N ALA A 363 -0.43 -34.83 21.51
CA ALA A 363 0.18 -33.59 21.99
C ALA A 363 1.56 -33.77 22.61
N VAL A 364 2.36 -32.71 22.54
CA VAL A 364 3.64 -32.55 23.23
C VAL A 364 3.64 -31.21 23.97
N GLY A 365 4.27 -31.17 25.16
CA GLY A 365 4.43 -29.96 25.95
C GLY A 365 5.79 -29.34 25.72
N VAL A 366 5.87 -28.00 25.70
CA VAL A 366 7.14 -27.27 25.70
C VAL A 366 7.12 -26.15 26.74
N LYS A 367 7.87 -26.36 27.82
CA LYS A 367 8.00 -25.43 28.93
C LYS A 367 9.11 -24.41 28.64
N ALA A 368 8.76 -23.36 27.90
CA ALA A 368 9.69 -22.31 27.46
C ALA A 368 8.99 -20.96 27.33
N SER A 369 9.73 -19.86 27.39
CA SER A 369 9.19 -18.54 27.08
C SER A 369 8.84 -18.46 25.59
N ALA A 370 7.81 -17.69 25.25
CA ALA A 370 7.52 -17.36 23.85
C ALA A 370 8.63 -16.50 23.21
N GLU A 371 9.46 -15.85 24.04
CA GLU A 371 10.67 -15.14 23.59
C GLU A 371 11.71 -16.11 22.99
N ASP A 372 11.72 -17.37 23.45
CA ASP A 372 12.60 -18.44 22.96
C ASP A 372 11.98 -19.18 21.76
N GLY A 373 11.54 -18.43 20.75
CA GLY A 373 10.75 -18.95 19.63
C GLY A 373 11.35 -20.15 18.91
N ASP A 374 12.69 -20.22 18.81
CA ASP A 374 13.39 -21.36 18.21
C ASP A 374 13.18 -22.65 19.02
N ALA A 375 13.26 -22.59 20.35
CA ALA A 375 13.02 -23.74 21.22
C ALA A 375 11.55 -24.18 21.17
N VAL A 376 10.63 -23.22 21.15
CA VAL A 376 9.19 -23.46 21.04
C VAL A 376 8.83 -24.17 19.74
N VAL A 377 9.33 -23.67 18.59
CA VAL A 377 9.07 -24.28 17.27
C VAL A 377 9.81 -25.60 17.10
N LYS A 378 11.03 -25.73 17.63
CA LYS A 378 11.79 -26.98 17.57
C LYS A 378 11.01 -28.15 18.20
N ALA A 379 10.27 -27.91 19.29
CA ALA A 379 9.43 -28.95 19.89
C ALA A 379 8.36 -29.50 18.92
N ALA A 380 7.80 -28.67 18.05
CA ALA A 380 6.88 -29.11 17.00
C ALA A 380 7.57 -30.02 15.97
N ILE A 381 8.77 -29.62 15.55
CA ILE A 381 9.55 -30.34 14.55
C ILE A 381 10.07 -31.67 15.10
N ASP A 382 10.59 -31.69 16.33
CA ASP A 382 11.09 -32.90 16.96
C ASP A 382 9.97 -33.93 17.18
N ALA A 383 8.78 -33.47 17.62
CA ALA A 383 7.68 -34.38 17.96
C ALA A 383 6.88 -34.85 16.73
N PHE A 384 6.70 -33.98 15.72
CA PHE A 384 5.76 -34.22 14.63
C PHE A 384 6.33 -34.00 13.23
N GLY A 385 7.57 -33.52 13.11
CA GLY A 385 8.27 -33.31 11.84
C GLY A 385 7.77 -32.13 10.99
N ARG A 386 6.77 -31.37 11.47
CA ARG A 386 6.15 -30.26 10.75
C ARG A 386 5.49 -29.26 11.70
N ILE A 387 5.13 -28.10 11.16
CA ILE A 387 4.32 -27.07 11.81
C ILE A 387 3.45 -26.40 10.74
N ASP A 388 2.14 -26.27 11.01
CA ASP A 388 1.15 -25.79 10.05
C ASP A 388 0.41 -24.55 10.56
N ILE A 389 0.13 -24.52 11.86
CA ILE A 389 -0.65 -23.49 12.53
C ILE A 389 0.13 -22.99 13.74
N ILE A 390 0.23 -21.67 13.90
CA ILE A 390 0.67 -21.03 15.15
C ILE A 390 -0.43 -20.12 15.67
N VAL A 391 -0.73 -20.23 16.96
CA VAL A 391 -1.59 -19.31 17.70
C VAL A 391 -0.77 -18.61 18.77
N ASN A 392 -0.35 -17.38 18.48
CA ASN A 392 0.43 -16.54 19.37
C ASN A 392 -0.48 -15.89 20.42
N ASN A 393 -0.74 -16.64 21.50
CA ASN A 393 -1.64 -16.30 22.59
C ASN A 393 -0.95 -15.99 23.93
N ALA A 394 0.36 -16.25 24.08
CA ALA A 394 1.06 -16.00 25.34
C ALA A 394 0.91 -14.53 25.81
N GLY A 395 0.82 -14.35 27.13
CA GLY A 395 0.54 -13.04 27.68
C GLY A 395 0.67 -12.91 29.19
N ILE A 396 0.92 -11.67 29.62
CA ILE A 396 0.99 -11.26 31.02
C ILE A 396 0.38 -9.86 31.20
N LEU A 397 -0.02 -9.51 32.41
CA LEU A 397 -0.43 -8.13 32.75
C LEU A 397 0.54 -7.50 33.75
N ARG A 398 0.78 -6.20 33.57
CA ARG A 398 1.56 -5.34 34.46
C ARG A 398 0.88 -3.96 34.51
N ASP A 399 -0.39 -3.99 34.89
CA ASP A 399 -1.28 -2.84 34.78
C ASP A 399 -0.93 -1.78 35.82
N LYS A 400 -0.77 -0.55 35.35
CA LYS A 400 -0.51 0.61 36.20
C LYS A 400 -0.83 1.89 35.44
N ALA A 401 -1.42 2.87 36.12
CA ALA A 401 -1.53 4.23 35.59
C ALA A 401 -0.16 4.71 35.07
N PHE A 402 -0.14 5.34 33.90
CA PHE A 402 1.07 5.67 33.15
C PHE A 402 2.10 6.45 33.97
N THR A 403 1.65 7.31 34.88
CA THR A 403 2.53 8.05 35.80
C THR A 403 3.40 7.18 36.71
N ASN A 404 3.01 5.93 36.94
CA ASN A 404 3.67 4.97 37.82
C ASN A 404 4.20 3.77 37.01
N MET A 405 4.12 3.82 35.68
CA MET A 405 4.62 2.77 34.81
C MET A 405 6.12 2.96 34.59
N ASP A 406 6.94 2.11 35.18
CA ASP A 406 8.38 2.05 34.97
C ASP A 406 8.77 0.92 34.00
N ASP A 407 10.08 0.78 33.75
CA ASP A 407 10.61 -0.22 32.81
C ASP A 407 10.31 -1.66 33.24
N ASN A 408 10.25 -1.92 34.55
CA ASN A 408 9.95 -3.26 35.09
C ASN A 408 8.49 -3.67 34.84
N LEU A 409 7.62 -2.69 34.56
CA LEU A 409 6.24 -2.91 34.14
C LEU A 409 6.10 -2.87 32.61
N TRP A 410 6.88 -2.03 31.93
CA TRP A 410 6.82 -1.85 30.48
C TRP A 410 7.46 -3.01 29.71
N ASP A 411 8.73 -3.29 29.98
CA ASP A 411 9.56 -4.18 29.17
C ASP A 411 9.01 -5.63 29.16
N PRO A 412 8.61 -6.24 30.30
CA PRO A 412 8.08 -7.61 30.27
C PRO A 412 6.82 -7.76 29.40
N VAL A 413 5.94 -6.74 29.38
CA VAL A 413 4.72 -6.77 28.56
C VAL A 413 5.07 -6.67 27.09
N MET A 414 5.97 -5.76 26.70
CA MET A 414 6.44 -5.67 25.32
C MET A 414 7.14 -6.95 24.86
N ASN A 415 7.96 -7.54 25.73
CA ASN A 415 8.73 -8.74 25.44
C ASN A 415 7.82 -9.96 25.26
N VAL A 416 6.96 -10.28 26.23
CA VAL A 416 6.09 -11.47 26.14
C VAL A 416 5.11 -11.36 24.97
N HIS A 417 4.49 -10.19 24.78
CA HIS A 417 3.44 -10.05 23.78
C HIS A 417 3.98 -9.78 22.38
N LEU A 418 4.71 -8.69 22.19
CA LEU A 418 5.10 -8.24 20.86
C LEU A 418 6.36 -8.98 20.37
N TYR A 419 7.41 -9.04 21.20
CA TYR A 419 8.64 -9.75 20.85
C TYR A 419 8.44 -11.27 20.78
N GLY A 420 7.72 -11.87 21.73
CA GLY A 420 7.39 -13.30 21.71
C GLY A 420 6.60 -13.71 20.47
N THR A 421 5.57 -12.94 20.09
CA THR A 421 4.82 -13.16 18.84
C THR A 421 5.74 -13.12 17.62
N TYR A 422 6.67 -12.15 17.57
CA TYR A 422 7.69 -12.07 16.53
C TYR A 422 8.59 -13.31 16.52
N LYS A 423 9.17 -13.68 17.65
CA LYS A 423 10.15 -14.78 17.77
C LYS A 423 9.56 -16.12 17.37
N VAL A 424 8.37 -16.48 17.87
CA VAL A 424 7.70 -17.73 17.50
C VAL A 424 7.36 -17.75 16.01
N THR A 425 6.81 -16.66 15.47
CA THR A 425 6.46 -16.57 14.05
C THR A 425 7.69 -16.63 13.16
N LYS A 426 8.78 -15.96 13.57
CA LYS A 426 10.06 -15.94 12.85
C LYS A 426 10.68 -17.32 12.76
N ALA A 427 10.66 -18.10 13.85
CA ALA A 427 11.15 -19.47 13.89
C ALA A 427 10.30 -20.42 13.03
N ALA A 428 8.98 -20.24 12.97
CA ALA A 428 8.08 -21.07 12.16
C ALA A 428 8.13 -20.73 10.65
N TRP A 429 8.45 -19.48 10.30
CA TRP A 429 8.34 -18.95 8.94
C TRP A 429 9.08 -19.76 7.85
N PRO A 430 10.34 -20.23 8.05
CA PRO A 430 11.04 -21.03 7.06
C PRO A 430 10.31 -22.35 6.72
N TYR A 431 9.66 -22.96 7.71
CA TYR A 431 8.87 -24.18 7.51
C TYR A 431 7.61 -23.89 6.70
N PHE A 432 6.91 -22.79 6.99
CA PHE A 432 5.75 -22.38 6.21
C PHE A 432 6.09 -22.08 4.75
N LEU A 433 7.21 -21.37 4.52
CA LEU A 433 7.70 -21.08 3.17
C LEU A 433 8.03 -22.35 2.38
N LYS A 434 8.69 -23.32 3.03
CA LYS A 434 9.05 -24.60 2.40
C LYS A 434 7.82 -25.43 2.04
N GLN A 435 6.82 -25.44 2.92
CA GLN A 435 5.59 -26.22 2.74
C GLN A 435 4.56 -25.54 1.84
N LYS A 436 4.74 -24.23 1.54
CA LYS A 436 3.73 -23.37 0.90
C LYS A 436 2.37 -23.41 1.63
N TYR A 437 2.44 -23.48 2.95
CA TYR A 437 1.29 -23.54 3.83
C TYR A 437 1.65 -22.99 5.21
N GLY A 438 0.84 -22.08 5.73
CA GLY A 438 0.92 -21.65 7.13
C GLY A 438 -0.30 -20.87 7.56
N ARG A 439 -0.72 -21.04 8.82
CA ARG A 439 -1.82 -20.28 9.43
C ARG A 439 -1.30 -19.65 10.71
N VAL A 440 -1.27 -18.33 10.75
CA VAL A 440 -0.82 -17.56 11.91
C VAL A 440 -2.02 -16.82 12.46
N LEU A 441 -2.34 -17.09 13.72
CA LEU A 441 -3.34 -16.33 14.44
C LEU A 441 -2.69 -15.61 15.61
N ASN A 442 -2.75 -14.28 15.59
CA ASN A 442 -2.16 -13.45 16.63
C ASN A 442 -3.23 -12.87 17.54
N THR A 443 -2.98 -12.89 18.86
CA THR A 443 -3.92 -12.35 19.84
C THR A 443 -3.60 -10.88 20.15
N THR A 444 -4.40 -9.95 19.60
CA THR A 444 -4.44 -8.53 20.03
C THR A 444 -5.40 -8.36 21.22
N SER A 445 -5.95 -7.16 21.44
CA SER A 445 -6.97 -6.88 22.45
C SER A 445 -7.74 -5.61 22.09
N THR A 446 -8.98 -5.49 22.56
CA THR A 446 -9.73 -4.23 22.55
C THR A 446 -9.02 -3.10 23.32
N SER A 447 -8.20 -3.44 24.32
CA SER A 447 -7.29 -2.48 24.99
C SER A 447 -6.21 -1.96 24.03
N GLY A 448 -5.71 -2.80 23.12
CA GLY A 448 -4.78 -2.39 22.07
C GLY A 448 -5.43 -1.54 20.98
N ILE A 449 -6.64 -1.92 20.56
CA ILE A 449 -7.33 -1.25 19.45
C ILE A 449 -7.98 0.06 19.91
N TYR A 450 -8.45 0.19 21.15
CA TYR A 450 -9.19 1.37 21.61
C TYR A 450 -8.51 2.14 22.74
N GLY A 451 -7.34 1.68 23.21
CA GLY A 451 -6.70 2.13 24.44
C GLY A 451 -7.47 1.74 25.70
N ASN A 452 -6.78 1.64 26.84
CA ASN A 452 -7.43 1.44 28.13
C ASN A 452 -6.60 2.07 29.27
N PHE A 453 -7.28 2.76 30.19
CA PHE A 453 -6.61 3.43 31.31
C PHE A 453 -5.75 2.44 32.10
N GLY A 454 -4.49 2.78 32.36
CA GLY A 454 -3.57 1.95 33.15
C GLY A 454 -2.91 0.81 32.38
N GLN A 455 -3.11 0.73 31.06
CA GLN A 455 -2.59 -0.34 30.21
C GLN A 455 -1.74 0.18 29.06
N ALA A 456 -1.00 1.27 29.24
CA ALA A 456 -0.23 1.90 28.15
C ALA A 456 0.79 0.94 27.49
N ASN A 457 1.46 0.11 28.29
CA ASN A 457 2.35 -0.97 27.85
C ASN A 457 1.60 -2.06 27.05
N TYR A 458 0.51 -2.56 27.61
CA TYR A 458 -0.28 -3.64 27.01
C TYR A 458 -0.97 -3.20 25.73
N ALA A 459 -1.55 -2.00 25.72
CA ALA A 459 -2.17 -1.40 24.55
C ALA A 459 -1.16 -1.19 23.42
N ALA A 460 0.03 -0.66 23.74
CA ALA A 460 1.12 -0.52 22.76
C ALA A 460 1.52 -1.89 22.16
N ALA A 461 1.77 -2.90 23.01
CA ALA A 461 2.15 -4.23 22.56
C ALA A 461 1.07 -4.88 21.68
N LYS A 462 -0.19 -4.88 22.13
CA LYS A 462 -1.31 -5.51 21.43
C LYS A 462 -1.66 -4.81 20.12
N CYS A 463 -1.59 -3.48 20.05
CA CYS A 463 -1.77 -2.76 18.79
C CYS A 463 -0.58 -2.98 17.84
N GLY A 464 0.64 -3.09 18.37
CA GLY A 464 1.82 -3.45 17.58
C GLY A 464 1.72 -4.83 16.92
N ILE A 465 1.11 -5.81 17.62
CA ILE A 465 0.83 -7.13 17.05
C ILE A 465 -0.06 -7.04 15.80
N LEU A 466 -1.04 -6.13 15.77
CA LEU A 466 -1.89 -5.94 14.59
C LEU A 466 -1.09 -5.39 13.40
N GLY A 467 -0.15 -4.46 13.64
CA GLY A 467 0.71 -3.91 12.60
C GLY A 467 1.66 -4.98 12.04
N PHE A 468 2.21 -5.80 12.92
CA PHE A 468 2.99 -6.99 12.59
C PHE A 468 2.18 -7.97 11.71
N SER A 469 0.95 -8.32 12.13
CA SER A 469 0.07 -9.23 11.40
C SER A 469 -0.27 -8.74 9.99
N ARG A 470 -0.59 -7.44 9.84
CA ARG A 470 -0.95 -6.86 8.54
C ARG A 470 0.19 -6.90 7.55
N ALA A 471 1.42 -6.60 7.99
CA ALA A 471 2.59 -6.72 7.13
C ALA A 471 2.84 -8.18 6.70
N LEU A 472 2.76 -9.14 7.63
CA LEU A 472 2.95 -10.55 7.29
C LEU A 472 1.84 -11.15 6.43
N ALA A 473 0.61 -10.65 6.55
CA ALA A 473 -0.48 -11.04 5.66
C ALA A 473 -0.12 -10.71 4.19
N LEU A 474 0.53 -9.57 3.93
CA LEU A 474 1.01 -9.20 2.60
C LEU A 474 2.21 -10.04 2.16
N GLU A 475 3.19 -10.26 3.04
CA GLU A 475 4.41 -11.04 2.71
C GLU A 475 4.12 -12.54 2.49
N GLY A 476 3.19 -13.11 3.25
CA GLY A 476 2.85 -14.53 3.27
C GLY A 476 1.88 -14.98 2.19
N TYR A 477 1.04 -14.08 1.67
CA TYR A 477 -0.10 -14.41 0.80
C TYR A 477 0.29 -15.31 -0.38
N LYS A 478 1.33 -14.92 -1.14
CA LYS A 478 1.79 -15.67 -2.33
C LYS A 478 2.38 -17.06 -2.02
N TYR A 479 2.64 -17.35 -0.75
CA TYR A 479 3.19 -18.63 -0.28
C TYR A 479 2.14 -19.50 0.42
N GLY A 480 0.85 -19.13 0.38
CA GLY A 480 -0.19 -19.86 1.10
C GLY A 480 -0.09 -19.72 2.63
N ILE A 481 0.60 -18.67 3.09
CA ILE A 481 0.75 -18.33 4.51
C ILE A 481 -0.21 -17.20 4.83
N TYR A 482 -1.16 -17.47 5.71
CA TYR A 482 -2.21 -16.54 6.06
C TYR A 482 -2.11 -16.12 7.52
N VAL A 483 -2.28 -14.82 7.76
CA VAL A 483 -2.08 -14.20 9.07
C VAL A 483 -3.30 -13.36 9.43
N ASN A 484 -3.97 -13.69 10.52
CA ASN A 484 -5.10 -12.94 11.06
C ASN A 484 -4.86 -12.54 12.51
N THR A 485 -5.66 -11.59 12.99
CA THR A 485 -5.57 -11.09 14.36
C THR A 485 -6.93 -11.17 15.05
N ILE A 486 -6.96 -11.61 16.31
CA ILE A 486 -8.19 -11.64 17.13
C ILE A 486 -8.04 -10.81 18.41
N ALA A 487 -9.12 -10.15 18.80
CA ALA A 487 -9.32 -9.48 20.07
C ALA A 487 -10.37 -10.26 20.88
N PRO A 488 -9.94 -11.26 21.68
CA PRO A 488 -10.86 -12.09 22.43
C PRO A 488 -11.38 -11.40 23.70
N ASN A 489 -12.63 -11.72 24.07
CA ASN A 489 -13.20 -11.45 25.38
C ASN A 489 -13.58 -12.78 26.05
N ALA A 490 -12.99 -13.05 27.21
CA ALA A 490 -13.34 -14.19 28.04
C ALA A 490 -12.97 -13.97 29.53
N GLY A 491 -13.64 -14.74 30.38
CA GLY A 491 -13.30 -14.97 31.77
C GLY A 491 -12.05 -15.84 31.87
N THR A 492 -11.02 -15.31 32.52
CA THR A 492 -9.72 -15.95 32.73
C THR A 492 -9.14 -15.47 34.05
N ALA A 493 -8.03 -16.08 34.50
CA ALA A 493 -7.28 -15.57 35.64
C ALA A 493 -6.84 -14.09 35.47
N MET A 494 -6.60 -13.63 34.24
CA MET A 494 -6.26 -12.22 33.97
C MET A 494 -7.44 -11.27 34.11
N THR A 495 -8.67 -11.72 33.82
CA THR A 495 -9.87 -10.88 33.92
C THR A 495 -10.56 -10.99 35.28
N ALA A 496 -10.29 -12.05 36.04
CA ALA A 496 -10.77 -12.23 37.41
C ALA A 496 -10.31 -11.13 38.39
N THR A 497 -9.23 -10.41 38.08
CA THR A 497 -8.79 -9.26 38.90
C THR A 497 -9.65 -8.02 38.72
N ILE A 498 -10.50 -7.98 37.68
CA ILE A 498 -11.33 -6.82 37.32
C ILE A 498 -12.80 -7.16 37.05
N MET A 499 -13.20 -8.43 37.14
CA MET A 499 -14.56 -8.91 36.92
C MET A 499 -15.05 -9.72 38.14
N PRO A 500 -16.35 -9.65 38.48
CA PRO A 500 -16.98 -10.58 39.43
C PRO A 500 -16.86 -12.04 38.97
N GLU A 501 -16.76 -12.97 39.93
CA GLU A 501 -16.58 -14.41 39.66
C GLU A 501 -17.67 -14.98 38.73
N GLU A 502 -18.93 -14.59 38.94
CA GLU A 502 -20.06 -15.03 38.11
C GLU A 502 -19.86 -14.67 36.62
N MET A 503 -19.31 -13.48 36.33
CA MET A 503 -19.00 -13.06 34.95
C MET A 503 -17.81 -13.84 34.39
N VAL A 504 -16.79 -14.11 35.22
CA VAL A 504 -15.64 -14.94 34.82
C VAL A 504 -16.10 -16.34 34.41
N GLN A 505 -17.04 -16.92 35.16
CA GLN A 505 -17.60 -18.24 34.83
C GLN A 505 -18.52 -18.22 33.60
N ALA A 506 -19.26 -17.12 33.40
CA ALA A 506 -20.16 -16.96 32.27
C ALA A 506 -19.43 -16.80 30.92
N PHE A 507 -18.33 -16.04 30.91
CA PHE A 507 -17.54 -15.77 29.71
C PHE A 507 -16.54 -16.90 29.40
N LYS A 508 -17.07 -18.06 29.01
CA LYS A 508 -16.24 -19.24 28.78
C LYS A 508 -15.26 -19.04 27.60
N PRO A 509 -13.98 -19.38 27.78
CA PRO A 509 -13.01 -19.36 26.67
C PRO A 509 -13.39 -20.23 25.47
N ASP A 510 -14.21 -21.27 25.67
CA ASP A 510 -14.77 -22.11 24.61
C ASP A 510 -15.60 -21.31 23.59
N TYR A 511 -16.15 -20.15 23.97
CA TYR A 511 -16.89 -19.26 23.06
C TYR A 511 -15.99 -18.44 22.12
N ILE A 512 -14.67 -18.67 22.14
CA ILE A 512 -13.72 -18.06 21.20
C ILE A 512 -13.14 -19.08 20.24
N ALA A 513 -12.91 -20.32 20.71
CA ALA A 513 -12.19 -21.34 19.96
C ALA A 513 -12.80 -21.63 18.56
N PRO A 514 -14.13 -21.63 18.36
CA PRO A 514 -14.71 -21.82 17.02
C PRO A 514 -14.23 -20.82 15.97
N LEU A 515 -14.11 -19.52 16.29
CA LEU A 515 -13.58 -18.54 15.34
C LEU A 515 -12.09 -18.78 15.06
N VAL A 516 -11.31 -19.14 16.08
CA VAL A 516 -9.89 -19.49 15.96
C VAL A 516 -9.69 -20.63 14.97
N LEU A 517 -10.50 -21.69 15.08
CA LEU A 517 -10.48 -22.82 14.17
C LEU A 517 -10.90 -22.40 12.75
N ALA A 518 -11.96 -21.61 12.61
CA ALA A 518 -12.39 -21.10 11.31
C ALA A 518 -11.27 -20.32 10.60
N LEU A 519 -10.63 -19.37 11.29
CA LEU A 519 -9.53 -18.55 10.77
C LEU A 519 -8.26 -19.34 10.47
N CYS A 520 -8.05 -20.48 11.13
CA CYS A 520 -6.91 -21.36 10.88
C CYS A 520 -7.20 -22.45 9.83
N SER A 521 -8.39 -22.46 9.22
CA SER A 521 -8.80 -23.48 8.25
C SER A 521 -8.54 -23.05 6.80
N ASP A 522 -8.55 -24.04 5.90
CA ASP A 522 -8.56 -23.81 4.45
C ASP A 522 -9.92 -23.31 3.93
N LYS A 523 -10.93 -23.26 4.81
CA LYS A 523 -12.30 -22.89 4.48
C LYS A 523 -12.63 -21.44 4.85
N CYS A 524 -11.73 -20.72 5.51
CA CYS A 524 -11.93 -19.32 5.84
C CYS A 524 -12.09 -18.47 4.56
N PRO A 525 -13.22 -17.77 4.39
CA PRO A 525 -13.34 -16.78 3.33
C PRO A 525 -12.45 -15.58 3.68
N ASP A 526 -11.79 -15.01 2.65
CA ASP A 526 -10.81 -13.91 2.82
C ASP A 526 -9.76 -14.23 3.90
N PRO A 527 -8.88 -15.20 3.64
CA PRO A 527 -8.25 -15.97 4.70
C PRO A 527 -7.14 -15.22 5.46
N THR A 528 -6.83 -13.96 5.14
CA THR A 528 -5.68 -13.25 5.71
C THR A 528 -5.93 -11.75 5.88
N GLY A 529 -5.20 -11.12 6.79
CA GLY A 529 -5.20 -9.68 7.02
C GLY A 529 -6.36 -9.16 7.87
N GLY A 530 -7.27 -10.05 8.29
CA GLY A 530 -8.43 -9.69 9.08
C GLY A 530 -8.11 -9.40 10.55
N LEU A 531 -8.90 -8.50 11.13
CA LEU A 531 -8.96 -8.22 12.55
C LEU A 531 -10.39 -8.54 13.03
N TYR A 532 -10.52 -9.41 14.02
CA TYR A 532 -11.81 -9.85 14.52
C TYR A 532 -11.92 -9.68 16.04
N GLU A 533 -13.08 -9.25 16.52
CA GLU A 533 -13.44 -9.29 17.93
C GLU A 533 -14.39 -10.48 18.17
N VAL A 534 -14.25 -11.14 19.31
CA VAL A 534 -14.97 -12.40 19.58
C VAL A 534 -15.17 -12.65 21.06
N GLY A 535 -16.35 -13.14 21.43
CA GLY A 535 -16.73 -13.52 22.80
C GLY A 535 -18.24 -13.75 22.90
N SER A 536 -18.68 -14.51 23.90
CA SER A 536 -20.12 -14.73 24.17
C SER A 536 -20.96 -15.28 23.00
N GLY A 537 -20.35 -16.02 22.07
CA GLY A 537 -21.02 -16.51 20.86
C GLY A 537 -21.15 -15.47 19.73
N TRP A 538 -20.63 -14.26 19.95
CA TRP A 538 -20.56 -13.20 18.96
C TRP A 538 -19.16 -13.14 18.32
N CYS A 539 -19.12 -12.84 17.02
CA CYS A 539 -17.89 -12.48 16.32
C CYS A 539 -18.13 -11.43 15.23
N GLY A 540 -17.25 -10.42 15.16
CA GLY A 540 -17.33 -9.34 14.18
C GLY A 540 -15.94 -8.91 13.68
N ARG A 541 -15.88 -8.37 12.46
CA ARG A 541 -14.68 -7.82 11.85
C ARG A 541 -14.54 -6.34 12.20
N THR A 542 -13.32 -5.92 12.51
CA THR A 542 -12.98 -4.51 12.77
C THR A 542 -12.01 -4.01 11.69
N ARG A 543 -12.26 -2.81 11.17
CA ARG A 543 -11.46 -2.16 10.11
C ARG A 543 -11.33 -0.66 10.36
N TRP A 544 -10.58 0.02 9.51
CA TRP A 544 -10.55 1.48 9.48
C TRP A 544 -11.74 2.05 8.72
N GLN A 545 -12.31 3.15 9.22
CA GLN A 545 -13.05 4.11 8.42
C GLN A 545 -12.28 5.42 8.43
N ARG A 546 -12.23 6.10 7.30
CA ARG A 546 -11.55 7.39 7.12
C ARG A 546 -12.53 8.41 6.56
N THR A 547 -12.43 9.66 7.02
CA THR A 547 -13.22 10.78 6.49
C THR A 547 -12.84 11.10 5.04
N GLY A 548 -13.70 11.82 4.31
CA GLY A 548 -13.30 12.40 3.03
C GLY A 548 -12.10 13.35 3.16
N GLY A 549 -11.96 13.94 4.35
CA GLY A 549 -10.91 14.88 4.69
C GLY A 549 -11.09 16.22 4.00
N HIS A 550 -10.02 17.00 3.97
CA HIS A 550 -9.94 18.24 3.22
C HIS A 550 -8.62 18.30 2.43
N GLY A 551 -8.72 18.73 1.18
CA GLY A 551 -7.60 18.98 0.29
C GLY A 551 -7.32 20.48 0.22
N PHE A 552 -6.11 20.88 0.59
CA PHE A 552 -5.63 22.25 0.55
C PHE A 552 -4.86 22.50 -0.75
N PRO A 553 -4.98 23.71 -1.34
CA PRO A 553 -4.25 24.06 -2.55
C PRO A 553 -2.73 23.91 -2.37
N VAL A 554 -2.08 23.19 -3.31
CA VAL A 554 -0.65 22.84 -3.22
C VAL A 554 0.30 23.96 -3.63
N ASP A 555 -0.21 25.00 -4.27
CA ASP A 555 0.52 26.20 -4.71
C ASP A 555 0.50 27.34 -3.67
N VAL A 556 -0.10 27.11 -2.50
CA VAL A 556 -0.14 28.06 -1.39
C VAL A 556 0.47 27.42 -0.16
N GLU A 557 1.17 28.22 0.64
CA GLU A 557 1.60 27.78 1.96
C GLU A 557 0.40 27.46 2.85
N LEU A 558 0.29 26.22 3.31
CA LEU A 558 -0.73 25.81 4.28
C LEU A 558 -0.35 26.33 5.67
N VAL A 559 -1.25 27.09 6.29
CA VAL A 559 -1.10 27.61 7.65
C VAL A 559 -2.11 26.93 8.61
N PRO A 560 -1.80 26.78 9.91
CA PRO A 560 -2.69 26.11 10.87
C PRO A 560 -4.09 26.72 10.96
N GLU A 561 -4.19 28.04 10.77
CA GLU A 561 -5.46 28.78 10.81
C GLU A 561 -6.40 28.31 9.68
N GLU A 562 -5.85 27.91 8.53
CA GLU A 562 -6.63 27.37 7.43
C GLU A 562 -7.13 25.95 7.73
N VAL A 563 -6.29 25.13 8.37
CA VAL A 563 -6.69 23.82 8.87
C VAL A 563 -7.84 23.93 9.88
N LEU A 564 -7.78 24.93 10.78
CA LEU A 564 -8.86 25.18 11.74
C LEU A 564 -10.18 25.56 11.09
N LYS A 565 -10.17 26.38 10.03
CA LYS A 565 -11.40 26.75 9.31
C LYS A 565 -12.10 25.54 8.70
N HIS A 566 -11.32 24.57 8.24
CA HIS A 566 -11.82 23.34 7.62
C HIS A 566 -11.84 22.14 8.57
N TRP A 567 -11.78 22.37 9.88
CA TRP A 567 -11.75 21.29 10.86
C TRP A 567 -12.99 20.40 10.79
N SER A 568 -14.16 20.99 10.53
CA SER A 568 -15.39 20.23 10.31
C SER A 568 -15.25 19.26 9.15
N ASP A 569 -14.69 19.68 8.02
CA ASP A 569 -14.56 18.85 6.82
C ASP A 569 -13.53 17.72 7.02
N ILE A 570 -12.47 18.00 7.79
CA ILE A 570 -11.43 17.02 8.13
C ILE A 570 -11.97 15.92 9.04
N ALA A 571 -12.78 16.30 10.04
CA ALA A 571 -13.22 15.40 11.10
C ALA A 571 -14.63 14.80 10.90
N ASN A 572 -15.33 15.15 9.81
CA ASN A 572 -16.69 14.68 9.54
C ASN A 572 -16.72 13.29 8.91
N PHE A 573 -17.37 12.35 9.58
CA PHE A 573 -17.60 10.98 9.10
C PHE A 573 -18.99 10.78 8.47
N ASP A 574 -19.85 11.80 8.48
CA ASP A 574 -21.28 11.68 8.19
C ASP A 574 -21.68 12.44 6.91
N ASP A 575 -20.72 12.96 6.15
CA ASP A 575 -20.94 13.70 4.90
C ASP A 575 -20.99 12.82 3.63
N GLY A 576 -21.02 11.50 3.80
CA GLY A 576 -21.08 10.54 2.69
C GLY A 576 -19.76 10.33 1.93
N ARG A 577 -18.66 11.00 2.31
CA ARG A 577 -17.35 10.88 1.63
C ARG A 577 -16.41 9.85 2.27
N THR A 578 -16.86 9.15 3.30
CA THR A 578 -16.00 8.17 4.01
C THR A 578 -15.59 7.00 3.14
N ASP A 579 -14.39 6.48 3.38
CA ASP A 579 -13.90 5.23 2.79
C ASP A 579 -13.28 4.31 3.86
N ASN A 580 -12.79 3.14 3.44
CA ASN A 580 -12.25 2.10 4.32
C ASN A 580 -10.89 1.60 3.81
N PRO A 581 -9.81 2.35 4.04
CA PRO A 581 -8.49 1.98 3.53
C PRO A 581 -7.96 0.70 4.18
N GLU A 582 -7.36 -0.17 3.37
CA GLU A 582 -6.78 -1.45 3.81
C GLU A 582 -5.31 -1.60 3.41
N LYS A 583 -4.78 -0.74 2.51
CA LYS A 583 -3.40 -0.80 2.00
C LYS A 583 -2.77 0.59 1.97
N THR A 584 -1.44 0.63 2.03
CA THR A 584 -0.66 1.89 1.96
C THR A 584 -0.95 2.73 0.70
N GLN A 585 -1.36 2.10 -0.40
CA GLN A 585 -1.69 2.76 -1.65
C GLN A 585 -2.97 3.61 -1.53
N ASP A 586 -3.93 3.21 -0.68
CA ASP A 586 -5.19 3.93 -0.47
C ASP A 586 -4.95 5.31 0.20
N SER A 587 -3.85 5.43 0.95
CA SER A 587 -3.36 6.70 1.51
C SER A 587 -2.78 7.60 0.43
N LEU A 588 -1.94 7.04 -0.45
CA LEU A 588 -1.29 7.81 -1.52
C LEU A 588 -2.31 8.33 -2.54
N GLN A 589 -3.39 7.59 -2.79
CA GLN A 589 -4.42 7.99 -3.76
C GLN A 589 -5.05 9.37 -3.43
N LYS A 590 -5.40 9.63 -2.16
CA LYS A 590 -6.00 10.91 -1.76
C LYS A 590 -5.01 12.07 -1.87
N ILE A 591 -3.74 11.81 -1.58
CA ILE A 591 -2.67 12.79 -1.68
C ILE A 591 -2.39 13.11 -3.16
N MET A 592 -2.27 12.09 -4.00
CA MET A 592 -2.09 12.25 -5.45
C MET A 592 -3.26 13.02 -6.06
N ALA A 593 -4.50 12.73 -5.66
CA ALA A 593 -5.68 13.46 -6.11
C ALA A 593 -5.65 14.95 -5.71
N ASN A 594 -4.94 15.33 -4.65
CA ASN A 594 -4.79 16.72 -4.22
C ASN A 594 -3.63 17.46 -4.91
N MET A 595 -2.72 16.77 -5.61
CA MET A 595 -1.56 17.41 -6.26
C MET A 595 -1.94 18.41 -7.35
N GLU A 596 -3.16 18.32 -7.88
CA GLU A 596 -3.68 19.23 -8.90
C GLU A 596 -4.51 20.39 -8.31
N ASN A 597 -4.78 20.38 -7.01
CA ASN A 597 -5.54 21.42 -6.31
C ASN A 597 -4.71 22.71 -6.20
N LYS A 598 -5.04 23.77 -6.94
CA LYS A 598 -4.30 25.05 -6.95
C LYS A 598 -5.21 26.24 -6.70
N ARG A 599 -4.71 27.31 -6.08
CA ARG A 599 -5.53 28.48 -5.72
C ARG A 599 -6.02 29.18 -6.98
N GLY A 600 -7.34 29.21 -7.14
CA GLY A 600 -8.00 29.69 -8.37
C GLY A 600 -8.66 28.57 -9.16
N SER A 601 -8.34 27.29 -8.89
CA SER A 601 -9.19 26.16 -9.27
C SER A 601 -10.32 26.03 -8.24
N SER A 602 -11.33 26.90 -8.31
CA SER A 602 -12.51 26.72 -7.46
C SER A 602 -13.25 25.45 -7.88
N SER A 603 -13.36 24.50 -6.97
CA SER A 603 -14.37 23.45 -6.99
C SER A 603 -15.76 24.10 -7.05
N GLN A 604 -16.36 24.15 -8.24
CA GLN A 604 -17.80 24.33 -8.38
C GLN A 604 -18.46 22.95 -8.36
N GLU A 605 -19.10 22.64 -7.24
CA GLU A 605 -20.27 21.77 -7.27
C GLU A 605 -21.33 22.42 -8.17
N GLY A 606 -21.84 21.64 -9.14
CA GLY A 606 -23.12 21.87 -9.80
C GLY A 606 -23.18 23.06 -10.77
N GLY A 607 -22.71 22.88 -12.01
CA GLY A 607 -22.94 23.85 -13.08
C GLY A 607 -22.49 23.37 -14.45
N SER A 608 -23.31 22.58 -15.13
CA SER A 608 -23.14 22.24 -16.55
C SER A 608 -23.19 23.52 -17.41
N GLY A 609 -22.05 23.99 -17.91
CA GLY A 609 -22.03 25.03 -18.95
C GLY A 609 -20.74 25.84 -19.13
N ALA A 610 -19.82 25.86 -18.15
CA ALA A 610 -18.63 26.72 -18.22
C ALA A 610 -17.29 25.99 -18.47
N ALA A 611 -17.20 24.68 -18.18
CA ALA A 611 -15.95 23.90 -18.25
C ALA A 611 -15.43 23.62 -19.68
N GLY A 612 -16.29 23.70 -20.70
CA GLY A 612 -15.88 23.46 -22.09
C GLY A 612 -14.85 24.46 -22.62
N ASN A 613 -14.84 25.69 -22.10
CA ASN A 613 -14.00 26.76 -22.68
C ASN A 613 -12.50 26.63 -22.33
N GLU A 614 -12.16 26.10 -21.14
CA GLU A 614 -10.76 26.01 -20.68
C GLU A 614 -9.99 24.85 -21.35
N HIS A 615 -10.60 23.68 -21.49
CA HIS A 615 -9.99 22.55 -22.20
C HIS A 615 -9.76 22.87 -23.67
N LEU A 616 -10.71 23.55 -24.33
CA LEU A 616 -10.55 23.98 -25.72
C LEU A 616 -9.37 24.96 -25.89
N ALA A 617 -9.17 25.88 -24.95
CA ALA A 617 -8.02 26.78 -24.95
C ALA A 617 -6.69 26.03 -24.72
N ALA A 618 -6.67 25.07 -23.78
CA ALA A 618 -5.50 24.23 -23.52
C ALA A 618 -5.15 23.34 -24.73
N ILE A 619 -6.14 22.73 -25.38
CA ILE A 619 -5.97 21.99 -26.64
C ILE A 619 -5.38 22.90 -27.71
N ALA A 620 -5.93 24.11 -27.90
CA ALA A 620 -5.44 25.05 -28.90
C ALA A 620 -3.99 25.49 -28.65
N LYS A 621 -3.57 25.59 -27.38
CA LYS A 621 -2.18 25.87 -26.98
C LYS A 621 -1.28 24.66 -27.21
N ALA A 622 -1.70 23.48 -26.78
CA ALA A 622 -0.94 22.23 -26.89
C ALA A 622 -0.68 21.83 -28.35
N ILE A 623 -1.65 22.05 -29.26
CA ILE A 623 -1.47 21.82 -30.70
C ILE A 623 -0.36 22.71 -31.31
N LYS A 624 -0.14 23.90 -30.74
CA LYS A 624 0.87 24.87 -31.21
C LYS A 624 2.24 24.70 -30.54
N THR A 625 2.36 23.81 -29.57
CA THR A 625 3.58 23.66 -28.77
C THR A 625 4.21 22.30 -29.05
N GLU A 626 5.51 22.30 -29.37
CA GLU A 626 6.30 21.09 -29.53
C GLU A 626 7.00 20.74 -28.22
N GLY A 627 7.07 19.45 -27.89
CA GLY A 627 7.76 18.92 -26.71
C GLY A 627 9.27 19.13 -26.79
N PRO A 628 9.97 19.09 -25.65
CA PRO A 628 11.42 19.14 -25.64
C PRO A 628 12.01 17.93 -26.39
N PRO A 629 13.22 18.06 -26.96
CA PRO A 629 13.89 16.94 -27.62
C PRO A 629 14.23 15.83 -26.62
N SER A 630 13.85 14.60 -26.94
CA SER A 630 14.18 13.40 -26.14
C SER A 630 15.15 12.51 -26.90
N GLU A 631 16.31 12.21 -26.31
CA GLU A 631 17.29 11.31 -26.91
C GLU A 631 16.90 9.83 -26.75
N PHE A 632 17.23 9.04 -27.76
CA PHE A 632 17.12 7.58 -27.75
C PHE A 632 18.32 6.97 -28.47
N LYS A 633 18.98 5.98 -27.87
CA LYS A 633 20.14 5.30 -28.47
C LYS A 633 19.83 3.82 -28.58
N TYR A 634 20.20 3.22 -29.70
CA TYR A 634 20.17 1.78 -29.86
C TYR A 634 21.37 1.26 -30.63
N GLU A 635 21.72 0.04 -30.28
CA GLU A 635 22.76 -0.75 -30.94
C GLU A 635 22.15 -2.04 -31.50
N GLU A 636 22.97 -2.86 -32.16
CA GLU A 636 22.55 -4.11 -32.81
C GLU A 636 21.87 -5.07 -31.83
N ARG A 637 22.34 -5.09 -30.57
CA ARG A 637 21.71 -5.82 -29.46
C ARG A 637 20.23 -5.46 -29.30
N ASP A 638 19.90 -4.18 -29.33
CA ASP A 638 18.55 -3.69 -29.09
C ASP A 638 17.63 -3.97 -30.29
N ALA A 639 18.19 -3.92 -31.50
CA ALA A 639 17.50 -4.36 -32.71
C ALA A 639 17.18 -5.86 -32.66
N ILE A 640 18.15 -6.71 -32.29
CA ILE A 640 17.95 -8.16 -32.12
C ILE A 640 16.91 -8.44 -31.02
N LEU A 641 17.00 -7.74 -29.89
CA LEU A 641 16.06 -7.89 -28.77
C LEU A 641 14.62 -7.58 -29.20
N TYR A 642 14.42 -6.48 -29.93
CA TYR A 642 13.11 -6.15 -30.49
C TYR A 642 12.65 -7.21 -31.50
N ASN A 643 13.52 -7.60 -32.43
CA ASN A 643 13.20 -8.58 -33.47
C ASN A 643 12.73 -9.91 -32.83
N LEU A 644 13.43 -10.41 -31.81
CA LEU A 644 13.01 -11.58 -31.02
C LEU A 644 11.70 -11.33 -30.28
N GLY A 645 11.54 -10.12 -29.72
CA GLY A 645 10.32 -9.67 -29.04
C GLY A 645 9.09 -9.66 -29.95
N VAL A 646 9.25 -9.55 -31.27
CA VAL A 646 8.17 -9.60 -32.27
C VAL A 646 8.17 -10.89 -33.09
N GLY A 647 8.79 -11.96 -32.57
CA GLY A 647 8.66 -13.31 -33.11
C GLY A 647 9.71 -13.71 -34.14
N ALA A 648 10.80 -12.96 -34.31
CA ALA A 648 11.92 -13.44 -35.11
C ALA A 648 12.50 -14.74 -34.54
N LYS A 649 12.80 -15.69 -35.43
CA LYS A 649 13.26 -17.03 -35.08
C LYS A 649 14.78 -17.08 -35.17
N ARG A 650 15.39 -17.98 -34.40
CA ARG A 650 16.86 -18.23 -34.43
C ARG A 650 17.41 -18.53 -35.83
N THR A 651 16.56 -18.98 -36.76
CA THR A 651 16.91 -19.33 -38.13
C THR A 651 16.84 -18.16 -39.09
N GLU A 652 16.23 -17.04 -38.70
CA GLU A 652 16.09 -15.84 -39.52
C GLU A 652 17.29 -14.91 -39.27
N LEU A 653 18.48 -15.35 -39.71
CA LEU A 653 19.76 -14.70 -39.35
C LEU A 653 19.81 -13.20 -39.67
N LYS A 654 19.15 -12.76 -40.74
CA LYS A 654 18.96 -11.33 -41.07
C LYS A 654 18.35 -10.48 -39.94
N TYR A 655 17.71 -11.10 -38.95
CA TYR A 655 17.08 -10.41 -37.81
C TYR A 655 17.78 -10.65 -36.46
N VAL A 656 18.58 -11.71 -36.34
CA VAL A 656 19.07 -12.20 -35.03
C VAL A 656 20.58 -12.35 -34.95
N PHE A 657 21.30 -12.08 -36.04
CA PHE A 657 22.75 -12.18 -36.09
C PHE A 657 23.35 -10.98 -36.81
N GLU A 658 24.04 -10.14 -36.05
CA GLU A 658 24.71 -8.92 -36.49
C GLU A 658 25.82 -9.18 -37.53
N GLY A 659 26.42 -10.38 -37.52
CA GLY A 659 27.43 -10.78 -38.51
C GLY A 659 26.86 -11.28 -39.84
N ASN A 660 25.53 -11.28 -40.03
CA ASN A 660 24.90 -11.61 -41.30
C ASN A 660 25.01 -10.42 -42.27
N GLU A 661 25.36 -10.65 -43.53
CA GLU A 661 25.50 -9.57 -44.54
C GLU A 661 24.18 -8.81 -44.79
N ASP A 662 23.03 -9.43 -44.51
CA ASP A 662 21.69 -8.84 -44.63
C ASP A 662 21.08 -8.45 -43.28
N PHE A 663 21.89 -8.31 -42.22
CA PHE A 663 21.40 -7.93 -40.89
C PHE A 663 20.65 -6.60 -40.95
N GLN A 664 19.43 -6.60 -40.41
CA GLN A 664 18.52 -5.45 -40.51
C GLN A 664 17.61 -5.29 -39.31
N VAL A 665 17.24 -4.04 -39.08
CA VAL A 665 16.21 -3.65 -38.12
C VAL A 665 14.85 -3.78 -38.81
N LEU A 666 13.90 -4.51 -38.18
CA LEU A 666 12.53 -4.57 -38.70
C LEU A 666 11.92 -3.17 -38.77
N PRO A 667 11.22 -2.79 -39.86
CA PRO A 667 10.64 -1.46 -40.00
C PRO A 667 9.77 -1.02 -38.83
N THR A 668 9.04 -1.95 -38.22
CA THR A 668 8.18 -1.68 -37.06
C THR A 668 8.93 -1.24 -35.80
N TYR A 669 10.26 -1.38 -35.75
CA TYR A 669 11.10 -0.83 -34.67
C TYR A 669 10.90 0.67 -34.49
N GLY A 670 10.47 1.39 -35.53
CA GLY A 670 10.22 2.84 -35.48
C GLY A 670 9.20 3.29 -34.43
N VAL A 671 8.45 2.38 -33.81
CA VAL A 671 7.56 2.68 -32.66
C VAL A 671 8.28 2.71 -31.31
N ILE A 672 9.54 2.27 -31.25
CA ILE A 672 10.33 2.17 -30.01
C ILE A 672 10.89 3.53 -29.55
N PRO A 673 11.58 4.33 -30.40
CA PRO A 673 12.11 5.63 -29.97
C PRO A 673 11.07 6.60 -29.38
N PRO A 674 9.80 6.61 -29.84
CA PRO A 674 8.73 7.38 -29.20
C PRO A 674 8.50 7.17 -27.70
N PHE A 675 8.84 6.01 -27.10
CA PHE A 675 8.52 5.73 -25.70
C PHE A 675 9.24 6.66 -24.70
N SER A 676 10.41 7.21 -25.05
CA SER A 676 11.12 8.19 -24.22
C SER A 676 10.74 9.64 -24.52
N THR A 677 9.77 9.87 -25.41
CA THR A 677 9.43 11.23 -25.88
C THR A 677 8.56 11.97 -24.87
N GLU A 678 9.01 13.16 -24.48
CA GLU A 678 8.23 14.08 -23.66
C GLU A 678 7.28 14.91 -24.54
N MET A 679 6.02 15.04 -24.11
CA MET A 679 5.01 15.86 -24.77
C MET A 679 4.93 17.24 -24.12
N ALA A 680 4.63 18.29 -24.88
CA ALA A 680 4.45 19.66 -24.36
C ALA A 680 3.15 19.89 -23.57
N PHE A 681 2.41 18.83 -23.24
CA PHE A 681 1.11 18.93 -22.58
C PHE A 681 0.88 17.71 -21.68
N ASP A 682 0.02 17.90 -20.69
CA ASP A 682 -0.54 16.85 -19.84
C ASP A 682 -1.96 16.53 -20.32
N TYR A 683 -2.37 15.26 -20.30
CA TYR A 683 -3.72 14.86 -20.65
C TYR A 683 -4.79 15.50 -19.76
N ASN A 684 -4.50 15.72 -18.47
CA ASN A 684 -5.37 16.43 -17.54
C ASN A 684 -5.67 17.87 -17.98
N ALA A 685 -4.73 18.52 -18.67
CA ALA A 685 -4.93 19.89 -19.15
C ALA A 685 -5.89 19.95 -20.35
N ILE A 686 -5.93 18.90 -21.18
CA ILE A 686 -6.63 18.90 -22.46
C ILE A 686 -7.96 18.14 -22.44
N VAL A 687 -8.22 17.31 -21.44
CA VAL A 687 -9.51 16.60 -21.28
C VAL A 687 -9.91 16.51 -19.79
N PRO A 688 -11.22 16.49 -19.48
CA PRO A 688 -11.69 16.32 -18.10
C PRO A 688 -11.48 14.88 -17.60
N ASN A 689 -11.42 14.70 -16.27
CA ASN A 689 -11.47 13.39 -15.60
C ASN A 689 -10.42 12.36 -16.11
N PHE A 690 -9.26 12.81 -16.55
CA PHE A 690 -8.24 11.89 -17.08
C PHE A 690 -7.73 10.94 -15.99
N SER A 691 -7.59 9.67 -16.38
CA SER A 691 -6.97 8.64 -15.56
C SER A 691 -6.03 7.81 -16.43
N PRO A 692 -4.74 7.70 -16.08
CA PRO A 692 -3.80 6.85 -16.80
C PRO A 692 -4.23 5.38 -16.86
N MET A 693 -4.99 4.90 -15.86
CA MET A 693 -5.49 3.52 -15.81
C MET A 693 -6.62 3.25 -16.82
N MET A 694 -7.28 4.31 -17.28
CA MET A 694 -8.40 4.24 -18.21
C MET A 694 -8.02 4.56 -19.65
N LEU A 695 -6.76 4.95 -19.88
CA LEU A 695 -6.15 5.17 -21.20
C LEU A 695 -5.96 3.83 -21.91
N LEU A 696 -6.43 3.76 -23.15
CA LEU A 696 -6.19 2.64 -24.05
C LEU A 696 -5.47 3.13 -25.31
N HIS A 697 -4.41 2.45 -25.72
CA HIS A 697 -3.80 2.68 -27.02
C HIS A 697 -4.74 2.10 -28.10
N GLY A 698 -5.34 2.97 -28.92
CA GLY A 698 -6.40 2.61 -29.86
C GLY A 698 -5.89 2.36 -31.29
N GLU A 699 -5.07 3.27 -31.83
CA GLU A 699 -4.54 3.18 -33.19
C GLU A 699 -3.08 3.63 -33.25
N GLN A 700 -2.31 3.02 -34.14
CA GLN A 700 -0.92 3.36 -34.41
C GLN A 700 -0.72 3.55 -35.92
N TYR A 701 -0.06 4.64 -36.28
CA TYR A 701 0.52 4.86 -37.61
C TYR A 701 2.04 5.05 -37.46
N LEU A 702 2.81 4.43 -38.34
CA LEU A 702 4.25 4.58 -38.44
C LEU A 702 4.62 4.82 -39.90
N GLU A 703 5.42 5.85 -40.15
CA GLU A 703 6.07 6.14 -41.42
C GLU A 703 7.59 5.99 -41.27
N ILE A 704 8.18 5.26 -42.22
CA ILE A 704 9.62 5.04 -42.35
C ILE A 704 10.15 6.07 -43.33
N ARG A 705 10.87 7.07 -42.81
CA ARG A 705 11.41 8.18 -43.62
C ARG A 705 12.83 7.93 -44.10
N LYS A 706 13.55 7.05 -43.41
CA LYS A 706 14.87 6.53 -43.81
C LYS A 706 14.84 5.01 -43.91
N PHE A 707 15.19 4.48 -45.09
CA PHE A 707 15.36 3.05 -45.31
C PHE A 707 16.63 2.79 -46.16
N PRO A 708 17.44 1.74 -45.88
CA PRO A 708 17.34 0.86 -44.72
C PRO A 708 17.51 1.62 -43.41
N ILE A 709 16.89 1.09 -42.35
CA ILE A 709 17.02 1.66 -41.01
C ILE A 709 18.45 1.35 -40.52
N PRO A 710 19.18 2.33 -39.96
CA PRO A 710 20.49 2.07 -39.37
C PRO A 710 20.44 0.92 -38.36
N THR A 711 21.47 0.08 -38.30
CA THR A 711 21.55 -1.00 -37.30
C THR A 711 21.98 -0.48 -35.92
N THR A 712 22.55 0.73 -35.88
CA THR A 712 22.86 1.50 -34.69
C THR A 712 22.54 2.97 -34.96
N ALA A 713 22.00 3.70 -33.99
CA ALA A 713 21.84 5.16 -34.11
C ALA A 713 21.65 5.83 -32.75
N ARG A 714 22.01 7.11 -32.69
CA ARG A 714 21.48 8.06 -31.72
C ARG A 714 20.39 8.88 -32.39
N LEU A 715 19.22 8.89 -31.79
CA LEU A 715 18.02 9.53 -32.30
C LEU A 715 17.55 10.62 -31.36
N VAL A 716 16.85 11.61 -31.90
CA VAL A 716 16.14 12.64 -31.15
C VAL A 716 14.68 12.65 -31.59
N SER A 717 13.76 12.47 -30.65
CA SER A 717 12.32 12.53 -30.88
C SER A 717 11.73 13.84 -30.37
N ARG A 718 10.75 14.38 -31.08
CA ARG A 718 9.93 15.53 -30.65
C ARG A 718 8.46 15.23 -30.83
N GLY A 719 7.68 15.38 -29.76
CA GLY A 719 6.26 15.07 -29.72
C GLY A 719 5.38 16.31 -29.73
N ARG A 720 4.19 16.22 -30.34
CA ARG A 720 3.17 17.28 -30.33
C ARG A 720 1.75 16.72 -30.33
N LEU A 721 0.80 17.50 -29.83
CA LEU A 721 -0.62 17.17 -29.95
C LEU A 721 -1.10 17.48 -31.37
N LEU A 722 -1.78 16.53 -32.02
CA LEU A 722 -2.36 16.73 -33.35
C LEU A 722 -3.83 17.12 -33.26
N GLU A 723 -4.61 16.42 -32.45
CA GLU A 723 -6.03 16.71 -32.22
C GLU A 723 -6.56 16.02 -30.97
N VAL A 724 -7.66 16.57 -30.45
CA VAL A 724 -8.50 15.93 -29.43
C VAL A 724 -9.94 15.94 -29.93
N VAL A 725 -10.62 14.81 -29.81
CA VAL A 725 -12.00 14.60 -30.27
C VAL A 725 -12.86 14.22 -29.08
N ASP A 726 -13.99 14.89 -28.92
CA ASP A 726 -14.97 14.57 -27.88
C ASP A 726 -15.96 13.51 -28.38
N LYS A 727 -16.11 12.42 -27.64
CA LYS A 727 -17.06 11.32 -27.90
C LYS A 727 -18.20 11.28 -26.89
N GLY A 728 -18.43 12.36 -26.16
CA GLY A 728 -19.47 12.50 -25.14
C GLY A 728 -19.08 11.82 -23.83
N SER A 729 -18.90 10.49 -23.84
CA SER A 729 -18.49 9.73 -22.65
C SER A 729 -16.99 9.39 -22.62
N ALA A 730 -16.24 9.80 -23.64
CA ALA A 730 -14.80 9.58 -23.76
C ALA A 730 -14.17 10.68 -24.62
N ALA A 731 -12.85 10.78 -24.58
CA ALA A 731 -12.08 11.58 -25.52
C ALA A 731 -11.13 10.71 -26.34
N ILE A 732 -10.77 11.18 -27.53
CA ILE A 732 -9.67 10.62 -28.31
C ILE A 732 -8.62 11.71 -28.44
N ALA A 733 -7.40 11.43 -28.00
CA ALA A 733 -6.26 12.33 -28.22
C ALA A 733 -5.29 11.67 -29.19
N LYS A 734 -4.77 12.46 -30.13
CA LYS A 734 -3.84 11.98 -31.15
C LYS A 734 -2.53 12.76 -31.08
N ASN A 735 -1.44 12.02 -30.97
CA ASN A 735 -0.10 12.57 -30.81
C ASN A 735 0.72 12.29 -32.06
N GLY A 736 1.53 13.24 -32.49
CA GLY A 736 2.48 13.10 -33.59
C GLY A 736 3.89 13.21 -33.05
N ILE A 737 4.78 12.30 -33.46
CA ILE A 737 6.17 12.27 -33.01
C ILE A 737 7.08 12.15 -34.23
N THR A 738 8.00 13.09 -34.40
CA THR A 738 9.04 13.04 -35.43
C THR A 738 10.35 12.63 -34.77
N THR A 739 11.03 11.65 -35.35
CA THR A 739 12.30 11.14 -34.85
C THR A 739 13.38 11.34 -35.91
N VAL A 740 14.45 12.04 -35.56
CA VAL A 740 15.57 12.35 -36.44
C VAL A 740 16.85 11.68 -35.95
N ASN A 741 17.81 11.46 -36.84
CA ASN A 741 19.17 11.10 -36.46
C ASN A 741 19.83 12.30 -35.76
N ALA A 742 20.45 12.06 -34.60
CA ALA A 742 20.97 13.11 -33.75
C ALA A 742 22.28 13.74 -34.28
N GLU A 743 23.01 13.01 -35.12
CA GLU A 743 24.25 13.47 -35.76
C GLU A 743 23.98 14.25 -37.05
N THR A 744 23.08 13.75 -37.90
CA THR A 744 22.84 14.30 -39.24
C THR A 744 21.62 15.21 -39.33
N GLY A 745 20.69 15.11 -38.37
CA GLY A 745 19.40 15.78 -38.42
C GLY A 745 18.41 15.18 -39.43
N GLU A 746 18.75 14.06 -40.07
CA GLU A 746 17.89 13.40 -41.07
C GLU A 746 16.66 12.74 -40.41
N ASP A 747 15.47 12.93 -40.99
CA ASP A 747 14.23 12.27 -40.56
C ASP A 747 14.33 10.74 -40.71
N VAL A 748 14.11 10.02 -39.62
CA VAL A 748 14.16 8.54 -39.59
C VAL A 748 12.76 7.95 -39.52
N PHE A 749 11.94 8.42 -38.56
CA PHE A 749 10.58 7.94 -38.34
C PHE A 749 9.60 9.09 -38.12
N TYR A 750 8.34 8.86 -38.49
CA TYR A 750 7.21 9.65 -38.01
C TYR A 750 6.11 8.73 -37.49
N ASN A 751 5.61 9.02 -36.29
CA ASN A 751 4.59 8.23 -35.62
C ASN A 751 3.34 9.07 -35.38
N GLU A 752 2.16 8.48 -35.57
CA GLU A 752 0.92 8.97 -34.96
C GLU A 752 0.33 7.93 -34.02
N MET A 753 0.13 8.32 -32.76
CA MET A 753 -0.48 7.49 -31.74
C MET A 753 -1.86 8.05 -31.41
N THR A 754 -2.88 7.18 -31.43
CA THR A 754 -4.24 7.52 -30.99
C THR A 754 -4.51 6.85 -29.65
N VAL A 755 -4.78 7.63 -28.62
CA VAL A 755 -5.21 7.14 -27.31
C VAL A 755 -6.69 7.41 -27.08
N PHE A 756 -7.37 6.42 -26.50
CA PHE A 756 -8.77 6.48 -26.12
C PHE A 756 -8.87 6.69 -24.60
N LEU A 757 -9.44 7.82 -24.19
CA LEU A 757 -9.50 8.29 -22.81
C LEU A 757 -10.93 8.13 -22.30
N ARG A 758 -11.18 7.04 -21.58
CA ARG A 758 -12.53 6.68 -21.09
C ARG A 758 -12.95 7.59 -19.93
N GLY A 759 -14.18 8.09 -19.97
CA GLY A 759 -14.72 8.99 -18.95
C GLY A 759 -14.36 10.46 -19.14
N CYS A 760 -13.57 10.77 -20.18
CA CYS A 760 -13.00 12.10 -20.41
C CYS A 760 -13.73 12.93 -21.48
N GLY A 761 -14.98 12.61 -21.80
CA GLY A 761 -15.78 13.38 -22.76
C GLY A 761 -16.61 14.48 -22.12
N GLY A 762 -17.39 15.20 -22.91
CA GLY A 762 -18.32 16.23 -22.43
C GLY A 762 -17.67 17.59 -22.18
N PHE A 763 -16.63 17.91 -22.94
CA PHE A 763 -15.92 19.20 -22.90
C PHE A 763 -16.20 20.07 -24.14
N ASP A 764 -17.24 19.73 -24.91
CA ASP A 764 -17.69 20.43 -26.12
C ASP A 764 -16.62 20.51 -27.22
N GLY A 765 -15.74 19.50 -27.29
CA GLY A 765 -14.73 19.34 -28.34
C GLY A 765 -15.29 18.89 -29.69
N PRO A 766 -14.48 18.91 -30.76
CA PRO A 766 -14.89 18.40 -32.06
C PRO A 766 -15.37 16.95 -31.97
N ALA A 767 -16.57 16.65 -32.48
CA ALA A 767 -17.16 15.30 -32.41
C ALA A 767 -16.51 14.27 -33.37
N LYS A 768 -15.79 14.76 -34.39
CA LYS A 768 -15.11 13.96 -35.42
C LYS A 768 -13.66 14.40 -35.56
N GLY A 769 -12.77 13.43 -35.71
CA GLY A 769 -11.35 13.69 -36.01
C GLY A 769 -11.16 14.11 -37.46
N ARG A 770 -10.06 14.80 -37.75
CA ARG A 770 -9.68 15.22 -39.10
C ARG A 770 -9.13 14.03 -39.89
N ASP A 771 -9.41 14.02 -41.18
CA ASP A 771 -8.77 13.10 -42.13
C ASP A 771 -7.31 13.55 -42.37
N ARG A 772 -6.38 12.63 -42.19
CA ARG A 772 -4.93 12.78 -42.41
C ARG A 772 -4.40 11.70 -43.37
N GLY A 773 -5.25 11.20 -44.25
CA GLY A 773 -4.88 10.23 -45.27
C GLY A 773 -4.59 8.86 -44.67
N ALA A 774 -3.40 8.30 -44.98
CA ALA A 774 -3.04 6.93 -44.59
C ALA A 774 -3.15 6.69 -43.07
N ALA A 775 -2.83 7.69 -42.24
CA ALA A 775 -2.91 7.61 -40.78
C ALA A 775 -4.34 7.43 -40.23
N THR A 776 -5.37 7.85 -40.96
CA THR A 776 -6.79 7.80 -40.53
C THR A 776 -7.67 6.95 -41.44
N ALA A 777 -7.10 6.32 -42.47
CA ALA A 777 -7.84 5.50 -43.41
C ALA A 777 -8.51 4.29 -42.73
N ALA A 778 -9.74 3.98 -43.13
CA ALA A 778 -10.54 2.90 -42.55
C ALA A 778 -10.01 1.49 -42.90
N ASN A 779 -9.36 1.36 -44.06
CA ASN A 779 -8.69 0.14 -44.55
C ASN A 779 -9.55 -1.12 -44.38
N VAL A 780 -10.75 -1.08 -44.97
CA VAL A 780 -11.68 -2.22 -44.92
C VAL A 780 -11.12 -3.37 -45.75
N PRO A 781 -11.00 -4.59 -45.19
CA PRO A 781 -10.56 -5.76 -45.95
C PRO A 781 -11.46 -6.03 -47.17
N PRO A 782 -10.89 -6.33 -48.34
CA PRO A 782 -11.65 -6.75 -49.52
C PRO A 782 -12.51 -7.99 -49.24
N GLN A 783 -13.70 -8.07 -49.85
CA GLN A 783 -14.60 -9.23 -49.75
C GLN A 783 -14.17 -10.36 -50.70
N ARG A 784 -12.92 -10.81 -50.57
CA ARG A 784 -12.30 -11.93 -51.29
C ARG A 784 -11.30 -12.67 -50.38
N ALA A 785 -10.82 -13.83 -50.81
CA ALA A 785 -9.79 -14.56 -50.06
C ALA A 785 -8.49 -13.72 -49.92
N PRO A 786 -7.76 -13.82 -48.78
CA PRO A 786 -6.46 -13.19 -48.60
C PRO A 786 -5.44 -13.71 -49.61
N ASP A 787 -4.55 -12.84 -50.08
CA ASP A 787 -3.43 -13.22 -50.95
C ASP A 787 -2.33 -13.93 -50.15
N ALA A 788 -2.21 -13.63 -48.85
CA ALA A 788 -1.31 -14.29 -47.94
C ALA A 788 -1.93 -14.44 -46.55
N VAL A 789 -1.64 -15.57 -45.90
CA VAL A 789 -1.96 -15.83 -44.50
C VAL A 789 -0.69 -16.30 -43.80
N VAL A 790 -0.39 -15.70 -42.65
CA VAL A 790 0.74 -16.10 -41.79
C VAL A 790 0.20 -16.41 -40.40
N GLU A 791 0.58 -17.57 -39.87
CA GLU A 791 0.31 -17.94 -38.49
C GLU A 791 1.59 -17.83 -37.65
N GLU A 792 1.53 -17.11 -36.54
CA GLU A 792 2.65 -17.02 -35.60
C GLU A 792 2.16 -17.35 -34.19
N HIS A 793 2.76 -18.39 -33.61
CA HIS A 793 2.47 -18.80 -32.23
C HIS A 793 3.32 -17.97 -31.27
N THR A 794 2.69 -17.12 -30.46
CA THR A 794 3.40 -16.32 -29.46
C THR A 794 3.84 -17.20 -28.31
N LYS A 795 4.98 -16.90 -27.70
CA LYS A 795 5.43 -17.60 -26.48
C LYS A 795 4.67 -17.10 -25.25
N GLU A 796 4.64 -17.90 -24.18
CA GLU A 796 4.11 -17.47 -22.88
C GLU A 796 4.90 -16.27 -22.31
N ASP A 797 6.20 -16.20 -22.58
CA ASP A 797 7.10 -15.13 -22.16
C ASP A 797 7.21 -13.98 -23.17
N GLN A 798 6.41 -13.99 -24.26
CA GLN A 798 6.55 -13.02 -25.35
C GLN A 798 6.41 -11.56 -24.87
N ALA A 799 5.45 -11.30 -23.97
CA ALA A 799 5.27 -9.97 -23.38
C ALA A 799 6.45 -9.57 -22.47
N ALA A 800 7.04 -10.54 -21.76
CA ALA A 800 8.19 -10.33 -20.89
C ALA A 800 9.47 -9.99 -21.67
N ILE A 801 9.61 -10.52 -22.89
CA ILE A 801 10.70 -10.20 -23.81
C ILE A 801 10.45 -8.84 -24.47
N TYR A 802 9.27 -8.64 -25.07
CA TYR A 802 8.97 -7.43 -25.83
C TYR A 802 9.11 -6.15 -25.00
N ARG A 803 8.66 -6.15 -23.74
CA ARG A 803 8.75 -4.98 -22.84
C ARG A 803 10.17 -4.45 -22.65
N LEU A 804 11.18 -5.30 -22.80
CA LEU A 804 12.59 -4.89 -22.70
C LEU A 804 13.01 -3.95 -23.83
N SER A 805 12.20 -3.83 -24.88
CA SER A 805 12.41 -2.89 -25.98
C SER A 805 11.97 -1.46 -25.63
N GLY A 806 11.22 -1.23 -24.55
CA GLY A 806 10.90 0.13 -24.08
C GLY A 806 9.53 0.32 -23.41
N ASP A 807 8.56 -0.57 -23.65
CA ASP A 807 7.22 -0.48 -23.02
C ASP A 807 7.18 -1.26 -21.71
N TYR A 808 7.39 -0.58 -20.59
CA TYR A 808 7.48 -1.22 -19.28
C TYR A 808 6.14 -1.33 -18.53
N ASN A 809 4.99 -1.05 -19.18
CA ASN A 809 3.68 -1.01 -18.53
C ASN A 809 3.35 -2.33 -17.80
N PRO A 810 3.05 -2.30 -16.48
CA PRO A 810 2.78 -3.50 -15.69
C PRO A 810 1.60 -4.35 -16.17
N LEU A 811 0.67 -3.75 -16.93
CA LEU A 811 -0.47 -4.43 -17.57
C LEU A 811 -0.08 -5.71 -18.32
N HIS A 812 1.14 -5.74 -18.87
CA HIS A 812 1.62 -6.82 -19.73
C HIS A 812 2.40 -7.92 -19.00
N ILE A 813 2.59 -7.80 -17.67
CA ILE A 813 3.37 -8.77 -16.89
C ILE A 813 2.79 -9.08 -15.51
N ASP A 814 2.14 -8.11 -14.85
CA ASP A 814 1.60 -8.25 -13.50
C ASP A 814 0.10 -8.59 -13.54
N PRO A 815 -0.32 -9.79 -13.08
CA PRO A 815 -1.73 -10.18 -13.03
C PRO A 815 -2.62 -9.26 -12.20
N ALA A 816 -2.10 -8.66 -11.13
CA ALA A 816 -2.87 -7.75 -10.28
C ALA A 816 -3.19 -6.45 -11.04
N PHE A 817 -2.18 -5.89 -11.72
CA PHE A 817 -2.34 -4.69 -12.52
C PHE A 817 -3.22 -4.94 -13.76
N ALA A 818 -3.07 -6.09 -14.41
CA ALA A 818 -3.94 -6.47 -15.53
C ALA A 818 -5.41 -6.56 -15.13
N LYS A 819 -5.70 -7.11 -13.94
CA LYS A 819 -7.05 -7.16 -13.36
C LYS A 819 -7.61 -5.76 -13.10
N MET A 820 -6.80 -4.83 -12.61
CA MET A 820 -7.20 -3.43 -12.42
C MET A 820 -7.56 -2.76 -13.76
N GLY A 821 -6.83 -3.08 -14.83
CA GLY A 821 -7.13 -2.62 -16.20
C GLY A 821 -8.36 -3.28 -16.84
N GLY A 822 -9.02 -4.21 -16.15
CA GLY A 822 -10.21 -4.93 -16.63
C GLY A 822 -9.91 -6.22 -17.40
N PHE A 823 -8.67 -6.72 -17.36
CA PHE A 823 -8.25 -7.95 -18.04
C PHE A 823 -8.15 -9.13 -17.08
N LYS A 824 -8.48 -10.34 -17.54
CA LYS A 824 -8.45 -11.55 -16.69
C LYS A 824 -7.03 -12.06 -16.42
N ALA A 825 -6.08 -11.68 -17.26
CA ALA A 825 -4.66 -12.04 -17.19
C ALA A 825 -3.84 -10.94 -17.90
N PRO A 826 -2.52 -10.88 -17.69
CA PRO A 826 -1.64 -10.01 -18.49
C PRO A 826 -1.82 -10.28 -19.98
N ILE A 827 -1.95 -9.21 -20.75
CA ILE A 827 -2.14 -9.28 -22.20
C ILE A 827 -0.83 -8.95 -22.92
N LEU A 828 -0.67 -9.43 -24.14
CA LEU A 828 0.42 -9.02 -25.03
C LEU A 828 0.24 -7.53 -25.41
N HIS A 829 1.35 -6.80 -25.53
CA HIS A 829 1.34 -5.42 -26.01
C HIS A 829 0.67 -5.35 -27.39
N GLY A 830 -0.21 -4.36 -27.60
CA GLY A 830 -0.76 -4.10 -28.94
C GLY A 830 0.35 -3.88 -29.97
N LEU A 831 1.38 -3.13 -29.58
CA LEU A 831 2.55 -2.87 -30.43
C LEU A 831 3.43 -4.11 -30.69
N CYS A 832 3.38 -5.13 -29.84
CA CYS A 832 4.01 -6.42 -30.11
C CYS A 832 3.23 -7.18 -31.21
N THR A 833 1.90 -7.22 -31.11
CA THR A 833 1.03 -7.78 -32.16
C THR A 833 1.22 -7.04 -33.49
N PHE A 834 1.35 -5.71 -33.43
CA PHE A 834 1.69 -4.87 -34.58
C PHE A 834 3.04 -5.24 -35.20
N GLY A 835 4.07 -5.45 -34.39
CA GLY A 835 5.38 -5.89 -34.85
C GLY A 835 5.34 -7.26 -35.54
N ILE A 836 4.62 -8.22 -34.96
CA ILE A 836 4.43 -9.57 -35.55
C ILE A 836 3.72 -9.46 -36.91
N ALA A 837 2.63 -8.70 -36.99
CA ALA A 837 1.90 -8.51 -38.24
C ALA A 837 2.72 -7.73 -39.27
N GLY A 838 3.47 -6.70 -38.85
CA GLY A 838 4.34 -5.91 -39.71
C GLY A 838 5.52 -6.72 -40.26
N LYS A 839 6.10 -7.61 -39.45
CA LYS A 839 7.10 -8.59 -39.90
C LYS A 839 6.50 -9.52 -40.95
N ALA A 840 5.27 -10.02 -40.75
CA ALA A 840 4.59 -10.86 -41.74
C ALA A 840 4.36 -10.12 -43.07
N VAL A 841 3.94 -8.85 -43.03
CA VAL A 841 3.81 -8.02 -44.23
C VAL A 841 5.17 -7.83 -44.90
N TYR A 842 6.20 -7.50 -44.14
CA TYR A 842 7.55 -7.27 -44.66
C TYR A 842 8.14 -8.53 -45.32
N ASP A 843 8.06 -9.68 -44.64
CA ASP A 843 8.60 -10.94 -45.17
C ASP A 843 7.84 -11.43 -46.41
N ARG A 844 6.56 -11.07 -46.57
CA ARG A 844 5.73 -11.50 -47.71
C ARG A 844 5.72 -10.53 -48.89
N PHE A 845 5.82 -9.23 -48.63
CA PHE A 845 5.62 -8.19 -49.65
C PHE A 845 6.77 -7.18 -49.74
N GLY A 846 7.79 -7.29 -48.88
CA GLY A 846 8.96 -6.43 -48.90
C GLY A 846 8.81 -5.12 -48.11
N PRO A 847 9.74 -4.16 -48.30
CA PRO A 847 9.79 -2.93 -47.53
C PRO A 847 8.57 -2.04 -47.76
N PHE A 848 8.07 -1.47 -46.66
CA PHE A 848 6.96 -0.53 -46.67
C PHE A 848 7.37 0.87 -46.18
N LYS A 849 6.79 1.88 -46.82
CA LYS A 849 6.91 3.29 -46.47
C LYS A 849 6.18 3.61 -45.18
N ASN A 850 4.99 3.04 -44.98
CA ASN A 850 4.22 3.25 -43.78
C ASN A 850 3.34 2.05 -43.45
N ILE A 851 2.85 2.02 -42.22
CA ILE A 851 1.95 1.00 -41.70
C ILE A 851 0.99 1.62 -40.69
N LYS A 852 -0.30 1.29 -40.80
CA LYS A 852 -1.38 1.77 -39.93
C LYS A 852 -2.15 0.60 -39.37
N VAL A 853 -2.53 0.64 -38.09
CA VAL A 853 -3.39 -0.36 -37.44
C VAL A 853 -4.40 0.26 -36.47
N ARG A 854 -5.51 -0.45 -36.24
CA ARG A 854 -6.35 -0.30 -35.04
C ARG A 854 -6.25 -1.54 -34.18
N PHE A 855 -5.99 -1.36 -32.89
CA PHE A 855 -6.01 -2.46 -31.91
C PHE A 855 -7.47 -2.80 -31.60
N ALA A 856 -7.90 -3.99 -32.01
CA ALA A 856 -9.31 -4.41 -32.01
C ALA A 856 -9.66 -5.34 -30.84
N GLY A 857 -8.67 -5.95 -30.20
CA GLY A 857 -8.88 -6.84 -29.07
C GLY A 857 -7.57 -7.31 -28.43
N PRO A 858 -7.64 -7.80 -27.18
CA PRO A 858 -6.47 -8.29 -26.47
C PRO A 858 -6.01 -9.66 -27.00
N VAL A 859 -4.70 -9.88 -26.93
CA VAL A 859 -4.04 -11.16 -27.21
C VAL A 859 -3.40 -11.64 -25.92
N ILE A 860 -3.53 -12.91 -25.57
CA ILE A 860 -2.85 -13.49 -24.41
C ILE A 860 -1.53 -14.13 -24.89
N PRO A 861 -0.38 -13.89 -24.22
CA PRO A 861 0.86 -14.60 -24.55
C PRO A 861 0.65 -16.13 -24.53
N GLY A 862 1.21 -16.84 -25.51
CA GLY A 862 0.93 -18.26 -25.74
C GLY A 862 -0.17 -18.53 -26.76
N GLN A 863 -0.89 -17.51 -27.23
CA GLN A 863 -1.90 -17.65 -28.29
C GLN A 863 -1.28 -17.49 -29.69
N THR A 864 -2.00 -17.99 -30.69
CA THR A 864 -1.58 -17.96 -32.09
C THR A 864 -2.27 -16.82 -32.83
N LEU A 865 -1.48 -15.95 -33.44
CA LEU A 865 -1.96 -14.89 -34.32
C LEU A 865 -2.05 -15.39 -35.75
N VAL A 866 -3.18 -15.13 -36.41
CA VAL A 866 -3.38 -15.36 -37.85
C VAL A 866 -3.50 -14.01 -38.52
N THR A 867 -2.50 -13.64 -39.32
CA THR A 867 -2.45 -12.39 -40.08
C THR A 867 -2.86 -12.66 -41.53
N GLU A 868 -4.00 -12.09 -41.94
CA GLU A 868 -4.55 -12.18 -43.29
C GLU A 868 -4.23 -10.89 -44.05
N MET A 869 -3.73 -11.00 -45.28
CA MET A 869 -3.20 -9.89 -46.06
C MET A 869 -3.72 -9.91 -47.51
N TRP A 870 -4.11 -8.74 -48.01
CA TRP A 870 -4.61 -8.51 -49.36
C TRP A 870 -3.80 -7.40 -50.02
N ARG A 871 -3.18 -7.68 -51.17
CA ARG A 871 -2.46 -6.70 -51.97
C ARG A 871 -3.44 -6.00 -52.92
N GLU A 872 -3.57 -4.69 -52.74
CA GLU A 872 -4.36 -3.79 -53.57
C GLU A 872 -3.41 -2.73 -54.16
N GLY A 873 -2.79 -3.05 -55.30
CA GLY A 873 -1.76 -2.23 -55.92
C GLY A 873 -0.46 -2.18 -55.08
N ASN A 874 -0.03 -0.97 -54.72
CA ASN A 874 1.14 -0.74 -53.86
C ASN A 874 0.81 -0.80 -52.36
N ARG A 875 -0.40 -1.18 -51.98
CA ARG A 875 -0.87 -1.22 -50.60
C ARG A 875 -1.27 -2.63 -50.20
N VAL A 876 -0.87 -3.04 -49.01
CA VAL A 876 -1.27 -4.32 -48.41
C VAL A 876 -2.25 -4.02 -47.29
N VAL A 877 -3.53 -4.28 -47.51
CA VAL A 877 -4.56 -4.26 -46.46
C VAL A 877 -4.40 -5.53 -45.64
N PHE A 878 -4.46 -5.46 -44.31
CA PHE A 878 -4.32 -6.64 -43.48
C PHE A 878 -5.19 -6.58 -42.22
N GLN A 879 -5.37 -7.75 -41.59
CA GLN A 879 -5.96 -7.87 -40.26
C GLN A 879 -5.30 -9.02 -39.51
N SER A 880 -5.47 -9.07 -38.20
CA SER A 880 -4.99 -10.21 -37.40
C SER A 880 -6.04 -10.65 -36.41
N LYS A 881 -6.19 -11.96 -36.23
CA LYS A 881 -7.11 -12.58 -35.28
C LYS A 881 -6.40 -13.62 -34.42
N VAL A 882 -6.92 -13.87 -33.24
CA VAL A 882 -6.46 -14.94 -32.34
C VAL A 882 -7.07 -16.25 -32.82
N LYS A 883 -6.25 -17.20 -33.27
CA LYS A 883 -6.69 -18.49 -33.85
C LYS A 883 -7.63 -19.25 -32.91
N GLU A 884 -7.27 -19.29 -31.63
CA GLU A 884 -7.97 -20.08 -30.61
C GLU A 884 -9.36 -19.53 -30.29
N THR A 885 -9.62 -18.25 -30.55
CA THR A 885 -10.89 -17.59 -30.19
C THR A 885 -11.66 -17.02 -31.37
N GLY A 886 -11.03 -16.92 -32.55
CA GLY A 886 -11.56 -16.23 -33.71
C GLY A 886 -11.67 -14.70 -33.55
N LYS A 887 -11.29 -14.14 -32.40
CA LYS A 887 -11.47 -12.71 -32.10
C LYS A 887 -10.42 -11.84 -32.81
N PRO A 888 -10.80 -10.65 -33.30
CA PRO A 888 -9.87 -9.72 -33.94
C PRO A 888 -8.89 -9.14 -32.91
N ALA A 889 -7.63 -9.05 -33.29
CA ALA A 889 -6.55 -8.39 -32.55
C ALA A 889 -6.12 -7.09 -33.24
N ILE A 890 -5.98 -7.12 -34.58
CA ILE A 890 -5.71 -5.95 -35.42
C ILE A 890 -6.80 -5.85 -36.48
N ALA A 891 -7.35 -4.64 -36.66
CA ALA A 891 -8.31 -4.32 -37.72
C ALA A 891 -7.98 -2.97 -38.37
N GLY A 892 -8.66 -2.66 -39.49
CA GLY A 892 -8.55 -1.38 -40.17
C GLY A 892 -7.10 -1.03 -40.49
N ALA A 893 -6.33 -2.02 -40.95
CA ALA A 893 -4.89 -1.92 -41.09
C ALA A 893 -4.43 -2.02 -42.55
N ALA A 894 -3.39 -1.26 -42.86
CA ALA A 894 -2.72 -1.34 -44.16
C ALA A 894 -1.28 -0.88 -44.07
N ALA A 895 -0.43 -1.38 -44.98
CA ALA A 895 0.91 -0.88 -45.21
C ALA A 895 1.06 -0.45 -46.67
N GLU A 896 1.69 0.69 -46.92
CA GLU A 896 2.04 1.15 -48.28
C GLU A 896 3.49 0.76 -48.58
N LEU A 897 3.70 -0.03 -49.64
CA LEU A 897 5.00 -0.54 -50.04
C LEU A 897 5.91 0.59 -50.57
N MET A 898 7.22 0.45 -50.38
CA MET A 898 8.21 1.37 -50.99
C MET A 898 8.20 1.24 -52.53
N PRO A 899 8.48 2.32 -53.28
CA PRO A 899 8.60 2.26 -54.75
C PRO A 899 9.67 1.23 -55.16
N GLY A 900 9.29 0.23 -55.97
CA GLY A 900 10.19 -0.84 -56.42
C GLY A 900 10.12 -2.16 -55.63
N GLY A 901 9.24 -2.27 -54.61
CA GLY A 901 9.02 -3.48 -53.81
C GLY A 901 8.25 -4.60 -54.51
N ASP A 902 8.56 -4.90 -55.78
CA ASP A 902 7.99 -6.03 -56.50
C ASP A 902 8.99 -7.19 -56.54
N THR A 903 9.10 -7.93 -55.43
CA THR A 903 9.69 -9.28 -55.46
C THR A 903 8.54 -10.27 -55.58
N GLY A 904 7.98 -10.39 -56.78
CA GLY A 904 7.25 -11.58 -57.18
C GLY A 904 8.18 -12.79 -57.06
N SER A 905 8.08 -13.50 -55.94
CA SER A 905 8.70 -14.81 -55.74
C SER A 905 7.65 -15.72 -55.13
N SER A 906 6.99 -16.48 -56.01
CA SER A 906 6.22 -17.66 -55.68
C SER A 906 7.09 -18.70 -54.97
N LEU A 907 6.85 -18.92 -53.68
CA LEU A 907 7.07 -20.19 -52.97
C LEU A 907 5.94 -20.39 -51.96
#